data_AF-K9TBK0-F1
#
_entry.id   AF-K9TBK0-F1
#
_cell.length_a   1.000
_cell.length_b   1.000
_cell.length_c   1.000
_cell.angle_alpha   90.00
_cell.angle_beta   90.00
_cell.angle_gamma   90.00
#
_symmetry.space_group_name_H-M   'P 1'
#
loop_
_entity.id
_entity.type
_entity.pdbx_description
1 polymer ?
#
loop_
_entity_poly.entity_id
_entity_poly.type
_entity_poly.pdbx_seq_one_letter_code
_entity_poly.pdbx_strand_id
1 'polypeptide(L)'
;MALIDQVQQVCDRLANNGWRELLLQHGLDITAANLTAELGKILPNINRNLPGFTDFADEGNRAIAPGSPARSLLYHALASATVVTGTQGNELTAFPTLAEIDAVENYVYGVQPPSLTELRVKANYGPLAIAVFASEYRPASDTPHQKHADLCFSRTGVARVGTAEALYDGKHRGFLPFVEDDSQAMRVIPSRYSAYIAVIRRGDRPGYKPMRVRDGDDRRLFWFPLHKLFSGNECIRNFNLTLNLEANHLNEKLRRIHLQLQSQGYDTGWSEPDISNPPFIFTEGIAEFSQNPDDGMGTLTPIVHPLLVEAAEYQGKPLTYQVPANYGLTLSSSLLIPADNEARRAPEYVHARHQVLPNGAVSDLNERPDVASIVAQGGYNALHYLDFTADGWIEALCPELAIQIPRRVPAYSLVSAPDYFPTCDQRQLMDWWEQSVPEAVRNSIWRIPPETLADERMPPNLALTEADFRPEDTTVTAIVSLPGEPFVKQRPLDRFILNRQSYLPDAAAGIYAPGWDVSFDRTDEGLDFLAAYGLGSPFPEDSKLCAALSAFWPAVSPDAARTFEPMRSWPTVSPLTDAEIGQTGELPWDGVPGPRLVQLPDRQVVEYEAIDHVDYVTNALQGKFTLALTGQVDVREYEARVLTMAYVYHALGIEEEKYFPPGQSEAQDAEAFGRIVNEKSKWGVLSFREVTPTETELQEAQTFTGQRLRGKIYRFEMYRHGNITTPEDVRKRWVEIRERVTLFVDGLRVLMKRDSGVWESKNVRG
;
A
#
# COMPACT_ATOMS: atom_id res chain seq x y z
N MET A 1 -0.66 10.09 -36.84
CA MET A 1 -0.23 11.45 -36.45
C MET A 1 1.21 11.35 -36.01
N ALA A 2 2.10 12.25 -36.45
CA ALA A 2 3.51 12.16 -36.07
C ALA A 2 3.66 12.46 -34.58
N LEU A 3 4.67 11.90 -33.91
CA LEU A 3 4.87 12.11 -32.47
C LEU A 3 5.04 13.60 -32.12
N ILE A 4 5.73 14.36 -32.97
CA ILE A 4 5.93 15.80 -32.76
C ILE A 4 4.60 16.58 -32.76
N ASP A 5 3.63 16.17 -33.59
CA ASP A 5 2.33 16.84 -33.64
C ASP A 5 1.56 16.68 -32.32
N GLN A 6 1.70 15.50 -31.68
CA GLN A 6 1.12 15.23 -30.36
C GLN A 6 1.79 16.10 -29.30
N VAL A 7 3.13 16.18 -29.30
CA VAL A 7 3.87 17.05 -28.37
C VAL A 7 3.51 18.52 -28.56
N GLN A 8 3.31 18.97 -29.81
CA GLN A 8 2.85 20.32 -30.10
C GLN A 8 1.48 20.60 -29.49
N GLN A 9 0.52 19.67 -29.59
CA GLN A 9 -0.80 19.82 -28.96
C GLN A 9 -0.71 19.98 -27.44
N VAL A 10 0.14 19.19 -26.78
CA VAL A 10 0.40 19.30 -25.33
C VAL A 10 0.98 20.68 -24.99
N CYS A 11 2.00 21.10 -25.75
CA CYS A 11 2.66 22.39 -25.56
C CYS A 11 1.69 23.56 -25.74
N ASP A 12 0.88 23.55 -26.80
CA ASP A 12 -0.08 24.60 -27.11
C ASP A 12 -1.16 24.74 -26.02
N ARG A 13 -1.66 23.61 -25.51
CA ARG A 13 -2.66 23.59 -24.43
C ARG A 13 -2.09 24.15 -23.13
N LEU A 14 -0.88 23.76 -22.77
CA LEU A 14 -0.26 24.12 -21.49
C LEU A 14 0.39 25.51 -21.50
N ALA A 15 0.80 26.03 -22.66
CA ALA A 15 1.55 27.28 -22.78
C ALA A 15 0.91 28.46 -22.04
N ASN A 16 -0.40 28.65 -22.21
CA ASN A 16 -1.14 29.78 -21.61
C ASN A 16 -1.50 29.56 -20.12
N ASN A 17 -1.08 28.44 -19.52
CA ASN A 17 -1.35 28.09 -18.13
C ASN A 17 -0.09 28.25 -17.23
N GLY A 18 0.83 29.15 -17.62
CA GLY A 18 2.07 29.47 -16.90
C GLY A 18 3.27 28.59 -17.25
N TRP A 19 3.07 27.51 -18.01
CA TRP A 19 4.15 26.59 -18.39
C TRP A 19 5.17 27.21 -19.32
N ARG A 20 4.73 28.06 -20.26
CA ARG A 20 5.65 28.73 -21.18
C ARG A 20 6.58 29.67 -20.42
N GLU A 21 6.02 30.50 -19.55
CA GLU A 21 6.77 31.47 -18.73
C GLU A 21 7.79 30.76 -17.84
N LEU A 22 7.40 29.63 -17.26
CA LEU A 22 8.27 28.77 -16.46
C LEU A 22 9.42 28.21 -17.30
N LEU A 23 9.12 27.57 -18.44
CA LEU A 23 10.12 26.93 -19.29
C LEU A 23 11.08 27.93 -19.96
N LEU A 24 10.62 29.17 -20.20
CA LEU A 24 11.47 30.26 -20.66
C LEU A 24 12.59 30.61 -19.66
N GLN A 25 12.40 30.36 -18.36
CA GLN A 25 13.47 30.52 -17.34
C GLN A 25 14.64 29.55 -17.55
N HIS A 26 14.43 28.48 -18.31
CA HIS A 26 15.45 27.51 -18.70
C HIS A 26 15.94 27.71 -20.16
N GLY A 27 15.39 28.70 -20.87
CA GLY A 27 15.70 29.00 -22.28
C GLY A 27 14.89 28.20 -23.31
N LEU A 28 13.77 27.58 -22.90
CA LEU A 28 12.89 26.79 -23.74
C LEU A 28 11.58 27.55 -24.03
N ASP A 29 11.27 27.80 -25.32
CA ASP A 29 9.98 28.33 -25.75
C ASP A 29 9.12 27.22 -26.38
N ILE A 30 8.21 26.64 -25.60
CA ILE A 30 7.31 25.57 -26.08
C ILE A 30 6.31 26.00 -27.16
N THR A 31 6.24 27.30 -27.49
CA THR A 31 5.40 27.84 -28.57
C THR A 31 6.20 28.19 -29.83
N ALA A 32 7.47 27.81 -29.89
CA ALA A 32 8.31 28.12 -31.04
C ALA A 32 7.74 27.53 -32.34
N ALA A 33 7.76 28.32 -33.41
CA ALA A 33 7.22 27.92 -34.72
C ALA A 33 7.89 26.66 -35.31
N ASN A 34 9.14 26.38 -34.93
CA ASN A 34 9.81 25.12 -35.24
C ASN A 34 10.12 24.37 -33.94
N LEU A 35 9.08 23.73 -33.38
CA LEU A 35 9.18 23.03 -32.10
C LEU A 35 10.23 21.92 -32.13
N THR A 36 10.39 21.16 -33.22
CA THR A 36 11.45 20.14 -33.33
C THR A 36 12.84 20.70 -33.10
N ALA A 37 13.18 21.81 -33.76
CA ALA A 37 14.48 22.46 -33.59
C ALA A 37 14.66 23.03 -32.18
N GLU A 38 13.58 23.59 -31.62
CA GLU A 38 13.57 24.15 -30.28
C GLU A 38 13.76 23.06 -29.21
N LEU A 39 13.06 21.94 -29.30
CA LEU A 39 13.16 20.83 -28.36
C LEU A 39 14.54 20.14 -28.40
N GLY A 40 15.14 20.12 -29.59
CA GLY A 40 16.43 19.52 -29.84
C GLY A 40 17.63 20.42 -29.55
N LYS A 41 17.47 21.73 -29.25
CA LYS A 41 18.63 22.63 -29.06
C LYS A 41 19.31 22.42 -27.69
N ILE A 42 20.55 22.88 -27.57
CA ILE A 42 21.26 22.91 -26.29
C ILE A 42 20.73 24.08 -25.45
N LEU A 43 20.39 23.79 -24.19
CA LEU A 43 19.96 24.73 -23.15
C LEU A 43 21.11 24.91 -22.14
N PRO A 44 22.01 25.89 -22.31
CA PRO A 44 23.20 26.02 -21.48
C PRO A 44 22.93 26.48 -20.05
N ASN A 45 21.76 27.07 -19.78
CA ASN A 45 21.45 27.77 -18.53
C ASN A 45 20.19 27.22 -17.84
N ILE A 46 19.99 25.89 -17.82
CA ILE A 46 18.87 25.28 -17.10
C ILE A 46 18.97 25.62 -15.60
N ASN A 47 17.99 26.38 -15.11
CA ASN A 47 17.96 26.85 -13.73
C ASN A 47 17.45 25.77 -12.75
N ARG A 48 18.38 25.01 -12.15
CA ARG A 48 18.09 23.96 -11.15
C ARG A 48 17.92 24.49 -9.72
N ASN A 49 17.76 25.80 -9.55
CA ASN A 49 17.39 26.40 -8.26
C ASN A 49 15.88 26.71 -8.20
N LEU A 50 15.15 26.54 -9.30
CA LEU A 50 13.71 26.70 -9.31
C LEU A 50 13.04 25.51 -8.58
N PRO A 51 12.00 25.76 -7.77
CA PRO A 51 11.20 24.70 -7.17
C PRO A 51 10.72 23.70 -8.22
N GLY A 52 10.82 22.42 -7.91
CA GLY A 52 10.46 21.32 -8.82
C GLY A 52 11.57 20.90 -9.79
N PHE A 53 12.65 21.67 -9.96
CA PHE A 53 13.78 21.34 -10.85
C PHE A 53 15.10 21.09 -10.10
N THR A 54 15.08 21.11 -8.77
CA THR A 54 16.28 20.93 -7.95
C THR A 54 16.91 19.56 -8.14
N ASP A 55 16.09 18.56 -8.41
CA ASP A 55 16.49 17.16 -8.61
C ASP A 55 16.48 16.70 -10.07
N PHE A 56 16.26 17.61 -11.04
CA PHE A 56 16.46 17.32 -12.46
C PHE A 56 17.92 16.93 -12.74
N ALA A 57 18.13 15.88 -13.56
CA ALA A 57 19.45 15.32 -13.84
C ALA A 57 20.44 16.40 -14.32
N ASP A 58 21.67 16.40 -13.78
CA ASP A 58 22.66 17.46 -14.03
C ASP A 58 23.15 17.44 -15.49
N GLU A 59 23.21 16.26 -16.07
CA GLU A 59 23.65 15.99 -17.43
C GLU A 59 22.60 16.39 -18.47
N GLY A 60 21.35 16.63 -18.06
CA GLY A 60 20.28 17.14 -18.92
C GLY A 60 20.60 18.54 -19.44
N ASN A 61 20.61 18.72 -20.76
CA ASN A 61 20.93 20.01 -21.40
C ASN A 61 20.07 20.30 -22.64
N ARG A 62 18.93 19.64 -22.79
CA ARG A 62 17.95 19.83 -23.88
C ARG A 62 16.54 19.71 -23.34
N ALA A 63 15.55 20.17 -24.11
CA ALA A 63 14.15 19.91 -23.79
C ALA A 63 13.83 18.41 -23.92
N ILE A 64 14.34 17.80 -25.00
CA ILE A 64 14.22 16.37 -25.29
C ILE A 64 15.62 15.80 -25.55
N ALA A 65 16.04 14.89 -24.67
CA ALA A 65 17.25 14.10 -24.80
C ALA A 65 16.86 12.70 -25.33
N PRO A 66 17.31 12.31 -26.55
CA PRO A 66 16.88 11.06 -27.16
C PRO A 66 17.09 9.83 -26.26
N GLY A 67 16.01 9.08 -26.02
CA GLY A 67 15.99 7.85 -25.22
C GLY A 67 16.30 8.05 -23.73
N SER A 68 16.29 9.28 -23.21
CA SER A 68 16.62 9.58 -21.81
C SER A 68 15.59 10.54 -21.18
N PRO A 69 14.52 9.99 -20.57
CA PRO A 69 13.49 10.78 -19.90
C PRO A 69 14.03 11.69 -18.79
N ALA A 70 14.89 11.18 -17.89
CA ALA A 70 15.50 12.00 -16.82
C ALA A 70 16.39 13.15 -17.31
N ARG A 71 16.93 13.09 -18.53
CA ARG A 71 17.75 14.16 -19.13
C ARG A 71 16.93 15.11 -20.01
N SER A 72 15.63 14.85 -20.18
CA SER A 72 14.71 15.64 -21.00
C SER A 72 13.96 16.65 -20.12
N LEU A 73 14.32 17.93 -20.23
CA LEU A 73 13.72 18.98 -19.39
C LEU A 73 12.20 19.06 -19.53
N LEU A 74 11.66 18.94 -20.76
CA LEU A 74 10.21 19.03 -20.98
C LEU A 74 9.50 17.84 -20.33
N TYR A 75 10.05 16.62 -20.48
CA TYR A 75 9.48 15.45 -19.85
C TYR A 75 9.50 15.56 -18.32
N HIS A 76 10.64 15.94 -17.73
CA HIS A 76 10.73 16.16 -16.28
C HIS A 76 9.71 17.20 -15.79
N ALA A 77 9.61 18.35 -16.47
CA ALA A 77 8.66 19.40 -16.11
C ALA A 77 7.21 18.89 -16.07
N LEU A 78 6.84 18.05 -17.05
CA LEU A 78 5.48 17.55 -17.17
C LEU A 78 5.20 16.33 -16.29
N ALA A 79 6.17 15.45 -16.06
CA ALA A 79 5.99 14.20 -15.32
C ALA A 79 6.27 14.32 -13.82
N SER A 80 7.07 15.30 -13.39
CA SER A 80 7.39 15.49 -11.98
C SER A 80 6.22 16.09 -11.20
N ALA A 81 5.80 15.40 -10.14
CA ALA A 81 4.78 15.88 -9.19
C ALA A 81 5.27 17.07 -8.33
N THR A 82 6.57 17.40 -8.35
CA THR A 82 7.14 18.53 -7.62
C THR A 82 7.09 19.84 -8.42
N VAL A 83 6.73 19.79 -9.71
CA VAL A 83 6.61 20.96 -10.60
C VAL A 83 5.16 21.44 -10.60
N VAL A 84 4.83 22.27 -9.60
CA VAL A 84 3.46 22.83 -9.41
C VAL A 84 3.42 24.35 -9.40
N THR A 85 4.57 25.01 -9.28
CA THR A 85 4.69 26.48 -9.24
C THR A 85 5.33 27.01 -10.51
N GLY A 86 4.71 28.02 -11.11
CA GLY A 86 5.24 28.80 -12.23
C GLY A 86 6.19 29.92 -11.78
N THR A 87 6.39 30.89 -12.67
CA THR A 87 7.26 32.05 -12.37
C THR A 87 6.71 32.89 -11.22
N GLN A 88 7.61 33.49 -10.42
CA GLN A 88 7.26 34.37 -9.28
C GLN A 88 6.51 33.67 -8.13
N GLY A 89 6.46 32.33 -8.12
CA GLY A 89 5.84 31.55 -7.04
C GLY A 89 4.32 31.37 -7.16
N ASN A 90 3.72 31.80 -8.27
CA ASN A 90 2.31 31.52 -8.56
C ASN A 90 2.10 30.05 -8.93
N GLU A 91 0.97 29.47 -8.57
CA GLU A 91 0.63 28.09 -8.94
C GLU A 91 0.28 27.97 -10.44
N LEU A 92 0.64 26.85 -11.05
CA LEU A 92 0.23 26.52 -12.42
C LEU A 92 -1.27 26.18 -12.45
N THR A 93 -1.98 26.62 -13.49
CA THR A 93 -3.47 26.56 -13.52
C THR A 93 -4.03 25.37 -14.30
N ALA A 94 -3.19 24.66 -15.05
CA ALA A 94 -3.55 23.43 -15.73
C ALA A 94 -2.36 22.48 -15.75
N PHE A 95 -2.63 21.18 -15.75
CA PHE A 95 -1.61 20.13 -15.70
C PHE A 95 -1.81 19.13 -16.85
N PRO A 96 -0.75 18.38 -17.24
CA PRO A 96 -0.86 17.36 -18.27
C PRO A 96 -1.71 16.17 -17.79
N THR A 97 -2.43 15.54 -18.70
CA THR A 97 -3.06 14.24 -18.49
C THR A 97 -2.03 13.11 -18.58
N LEU A 98 -2.39 11.89 -18.20
CA LEU A 98 -1.50 10.73 -18.33
C LEU A 98 -1.15 10.46 -19.79
N ALA A 99 -2.13 10.54 -20.69
CA ALA A 99 -1.94 10.37 -22.13
C ALA A 99 -0.98 11.42 -22.72
N GLU A 100 -1.02 12.65 -22.24
CA GLU A 100 -0.09 13.69 -22.70
C GLU A 100 1.33 13.49 -22.19
N ILE A 101 1.49 13.03 -20.94
CA ILE A 101 2.80 12.61 -20.41
C ILE A 101 3.33 11.43 -21.25
N ASP A 102 2.47 10.46 -21.57
CA ASP A 102 2.79 9.32 -22.44
C ASP A 102 3.25 9.77 -23.83
N ALA A 103 2.56 10.72 -24.45
CA ALA A 103 2.90 11.25 -25.76
C ALA A 103 4.30 11.90 -25.77
N VAL A 104 4.63 12.69 -24.74
CA VAL A 104 5.96 13.28 -24.59
C VAL A 104 7.02 12.21 -24.32
N GLU A 105 6.72 11.20 -23.51
CA GLU A 105 7.60 10.06 -23.29
C GLU A 105 7.87 9.28 -24.59
N ASN A 106 6.84 9.00 -25.38
CA ASN A 106 6.96 8.32 -26.66
C ASN A 106 7.84 9.14 -27.61
N TYR A 107 7.72 10.47 -27.61
CA TYR A 107 8.63 11.34 -28.37
C TYR A 107 10.08 11.32 -27.85
N VAL A 108 10.31 11.25 -26.54
CA VAL A 108 11.66 11.07 -25.97
C VAL A 108 12.32 9.82 -26.55
N TYR A 109 11.61 8.70 -26.61
CA TYR A 109 12.12 7.45 -27.20
C TYR A 109 12.13 7.49 -28.74
N GLY A 110 11.20 8.19 -29.38
CA GLY A 110 10.99 8.17 -30.82
C GLY A 110 11.72 9.24 -31.63
N VAL A 111 12.23 10.31 -31.01
CA VAL A 111 12.89 11.41 -31.74
C VAL A 111 14.15 10.97 -32.49
N GLN A 112 14.85 9.94 -31.99
CA GLN A 112 15.92 9.23 -32.70
C GLN A 112 15.73 7.73 -32.48
N PRO A 113 14.85 7.08 -33.27
CA PRO A 113 14.47 5.71 -33.00
C PRO A 113 15.67 4.80 -33.24
N PRO A 114 16.00 3.90 -32.29
CA PRO A 114 17.11 2.98 -32.44
C PRO A 114 16.75 1.86 -33.43
N SER A 115 17.77 1.29 -34.04
CA SER A 115 17.67 -0.02 -34.68
C SER A 115 17.80 -1.15 -33.64
N LEU A 116 17.31 -2.34 -33.97
CA LEU A 116 17.49 -3.52 -33.12
C LEU A 116 18.97 -3.85 -32.88
N THR A 117 19.85 -3.55 -33.84
CA THR A 117 21.30 -3.72 -33.68
C THR A 117 21.86 -2.78 -32.61
N GLU A 118 21.47 -1.51 -32.63
CA GLU A 118 21.89 -0.54 -31.60
C GLU A 118 21.39 -0.95 -30.21
N LEU A 119 20.16 -1.47 -30.10
CA LEU A 119 19.65 -1.99 -28.83
C LEU A 119 20.43 -3.22 -28.34
N ARG A 120 20.80 -4.14 -29.24
CA ARG A 120 21.69 -5.27 -28.89
C ARG A 120 23.05 -4.79 -28.42
N VAL A 121 23.62 -3.75 -29.04
CA VAL A 121 24.88 -3.13 -28.58
C VAL A 121 24.71 -2.47 -27.20
N LYS A 122 23.65 -1.68 -26.99
CA LYS A 122 23.33 -1.06 -25.68
C LYS A 122 23.17 -2.13 -24.60
N ALA A 123 22.55 -3.24 -24.96
CA ALA A 123 22.41 -4.43 -24.14
C ALA A 123 23.68 -5.29 -24.08
N ASN A 124 24.85 -4.84 -24.53
CA ASN A 124 26.10 -5.62 -24.59
C ASN A 124 25.89 -7.07 -25.08
N TYR A 125 25.06 -7.24 -26.11
CA TYR A 125 24.63 -8.51 -26.70
C TYR A 125 24.02 -9.52 -25.70
N GLY A 126 23.53 -9.04 -24.57
CA GLY A 126 22.78 -9.85 -23.62
C GLY A 126 21.36 -10.16 -24.12
N PRO A 127 20.68 -11.14 -23.51
CA PRO A 127 19.34 -11.52 -23.91
C PRO A 127 18.35 -10.35 -23.80
N LEU A 128 17.62 -10.12 -24.90
CA LEU A 128 16.53 -9.14 -24.98
C LEU A 128 15.18 -9.83 -24.86
N ALA A 129 14.22 -9.13 -24.28
CA ALA A 129 12.82 -9.51 -24.27
C ALA A 129 11.93 -8.28 -24.43
N ILE A 130 10.67 -8.51 -24.81
CA ILE A 130 9.60 -7.54 -24.61
C ILE A 130 9.05 -7.80 -23.21
N ALA A 131 9.28 -6.86 -22.29
CA ALA A 131 8.84 -6.96 -20.91
C ALA A 131 7.87 -5.83 -20.58
N VAL A 132 6.83 -6.14 -19.82
CA VAL A 132 5.87 -5.16 -19.31
C VAL A 132 6.32 -4.67 -17.95
N PHE A 133 6.23 -3.36 -17.71
CA PHE A 133 6.54 -2.75 -16.42
C PHE A 133 5.41 -1.81 -16.00
N ALA A 134 5.05 -1.86 -14.72
CA ALA A 134 4.43 -0.71 -14.07
C ALA A 134 5.51 0.36 -13.85
N SER A 135 5.18 1.64 -14.03
CA SER A 135 6.18 2.69 -13.90
C SER A 135 5.65 4.02 -13.39
N GLU A 136 6.50 4.74 -12.65
CA GLU A 136 6.25 6.09 -12.15
C GLU A 136 7.48 6.97 -12.34
N TYR A 137 7.28 8.24 -12.70
CA TYR A 137 8.34 9.24 -12.60
C TYR A 137 8.37 9.78 -11.16
N ARG A 138 9.53 9.66 -10.52
CA ARG A 138 9.69 9.90 -9.08
C ARG A 138 10.82 10.87 -8.77
N PRO A 139 10.73 11.61 -7.65
CA PRO A 139 11.81 12.49 -7.20
C PRO A 139 13.05 11.69 -6.83
N ALA A 140 14.20 12.37 -6.73
CA ALA A 140 15.48 11.71 -6.50
C ALA A 140 15.51 10.80 -5.27
N SER A 141 14.87 11.19 -4.15
CA SER A 141 14.81 10.40 -2.91
C SER A 141 14.13 9.03 -3.07
N ASP A 142 13.29 8.89 -4.10
CA ASP A 142 12.40 7.75 -4.30
C ASP A 142 12.79 6.95 -5.56
N THR A 143 14.01 7.18 -6.06
CA THR A 143 14.61 6.42 -7.17
C THR A 143 15.57 5.34 -6.64
N PRO A 144 15.70 4.18 -7.32
CA PRO A 144 16.64 3.12 -6.92
C PRO A 144 18.08 3.58 -6.74
N HIS A 145 18.54 4.52 -7.58
CA HIS A 145 19.90 5.03 -7.53
C HIS A 145 20.08 6.22 -6.58
N GLN A 146 18.97 6.83 -6.13
CA GLN A 146 18.94 8.02 -5.29
C GLN A 146 19.88 9.13 -5.78
N LYS A 147 19.74 9.58 -7.03
CA LYS A 147 20.65 10.60 -7.62
C LYS A 147 19.95 11.82 -8.19
N HIS A 148 18.87 11.62 -8.92
CA HIS A 148 18.06 12.64 -9.58
C HIS A 148 16.66 12.05 -9.80
N ALA A 149 15.67 12.87 -10.14
CA ALA A 149 14.37 12.37 -10.55
C ALA A 149 14.49 11.47 -11.79
N ASP A 150 13.83 10.32 -11.80
CA ASP A 150 13.83 9.38 -12.92
C ASP A 150 12.58 8.50 -12.92
N LEU A 151 12.40 7.74 -14.00
CA LEU A 151 11.45 6.64 -14.07
C LEU A 151 11.91 5.46 -13.19
N CYS A 152 10.99 5.00 -12.35
CA CYS A 152 11.08 3.78 -11.58
C CYS A 152 10.17 2.73 -12.20
N PHE A 153 10.64 1.49 -12.28
CA PHE A 153 9.97 0.40 -12.97
C PHE A 153 9.89 -0.82 -12.09
N SER A 154 8.73 -1.47 -12.04
CA SER A 154 8.61 -2.82 -11.52
C SER A 154 7.85 -3.68 -12.52
N ARG A 155 8.12 -4.98 -12.53
CA ARG A 155 7.25 -5.92 -13.25
C ARG A 155 6.05 -6.32 -12.42
N THR A 156 5.82 -5.65 -11.29
CA THR A 156 4.62 -5.74 -10.48
C THR A 156 3.97 -4.36 -10.37
N GLY A 157 2.66 -4.30 -10.58
CA GLY A 157 1.86 -3.11 -10.27
C GLY A 157 0.70 -3.50 -9.36
N VAL A 158 0.29 -2.56 -8.50
CA VAL A 158 -0.74 -2.75 -7.48
C VAL A 158 -1.87 -1.75 -7.72
N ALA A 159 -3.01 -2.25 -8.16
CA ALA A 159 -4.26 -1.50 -8.24
C ALA A 159 -5.13 -1.79 -7.00
N ARG A 160 -6.01 -0.86 -6.61
CA ARG A 160 -6.84 -0.98 -5.39
C ARG A 160 -8.32 -0.92 -5.72
N VAL A 161 -9.11 -1.86 -5.19
CA VAL A 161 -10.57 -1.82 -5.29
C VAL A 161 -11.15 -0.63 -4.52
N GLY A 162 -12.37 -0.23 -4.87
CA GLY A 162 -13.05 0.92 -4.28
C GLY A 162 -14.53 0.96 -4.72
N THR A 163 -15.26 1.95 -4.20
CA THR A 163 -16.70 2.13 -4.40
C THR A 163 -17.06 3.30 -5.31
N ALA A 164 -16.06 4.00 -5.85
CA ALA A 164 -16.24 5.11 -6.77
C ALA A 164 -15.19 5.09 -7.90
N GLU A 165 -15.51 5.80 -8.99
CA GLU A 165 -14.65 5.94 -10.17
C GLU A 165 -13.28 6.54 -9.83
N ALA A 166 -12.26 6.11 -10.58
CA ALA A 166 -10.92 6.67 -10.51
C ALA A 166 -10.93 8.18 -10.80
N LEU A 167 -10.07 8.93 -10.12
CA LEU A 167 -9.84 10.35 -10.41
C LEU A 167 -8.34 10.62 -10.52
N TYR A 168 -7.88 10.85 -11.75
CA TYR A 168 -6.53 11.33 -11.97
C TYR A 168 -6.44 12.81 -11.60
N ASP A 169 -5.58 13.14 -10.65
CA ASP A 169 -5.23 14.51 -10.36
C ASP A 169 -3.95 14.93 -11.09
N GLY A 170 -4.15 15.81 -12.06
CA GLY A 170 -3.07 16.34 -12.87
C GLY A 170 -2.02 17.06 -12.03
N LYS A 171 -2.34 17.74 -10.93
CA LYS A 171 -1.35 18.46 -10.11
C LYS A 171 -0.36 17.51 -9.44
N HIS A 172 -0.86 16.45 -8.79
CA HIS A 172 -0.05 15.47 -8.06
C HIS A 172 0.50 14.35 -8.96
N ARG A 173 0.08 14.28 -10.24
CA ARG A 173 0.48 13.24 -11.19
C ARG A 173 0.18 11.83 -10.65
N GLY A 174 -1.03 11.65 -10.14
CA GLY A 174 -1.45 10.39 -9.54
C GLY A 174 -2.96 10.34 -9.34
N PHE A 175 -3.46 9.18 -8.96
CA PHE A 175 -4.88 9.00 -8.65
C PHE A 175 -5.15 9.36 -7.19
N LEU A 176 -6.27 10.03 -6.95
CA LEU A 176 -6.72 10.38 -5.61
C LEU A 176 -7.66 9.29 -5.06
N PRO A 177 -7.53 8.91 -3.78
CA PRO A 177 -8.39 7.91 -3.15
C PRO A 177 -9.71 8.50 -2.62
N PHE A 178 -9.76 9.82 -2.42
CA PHE A 178 -10.89 10.51 -1.81
C PHE A 178 -12.01 10.82 -2.81
N VAL A 179 -13.25 10.73 -2.34
CA VAL A 179 -14.43 11.20 -3.06
C VAL A 179 -14.89 12.51 -2.42
N GLU A 180 -14.99 13.56 -3.22
CA GLU A 180 -15.51 14.85 -2.77
C GLU A 180 -16.97 14.70 -2.33
N ASP A 181 -17.33 15.33 -1.21
CA ASP A 181 -18.67 15.34 -0.62
C ASP A 181 -19.25 13.98 -0.18
N ASP A 182 -18.51 12.88 -0.30
CA ASP A 182 -18.87 11.57 0.24
C ASP A 182 -17.70 10.96 1.03
N SER A 183 -17.80 11.02 2.36
CA SER A 183 -16.75 10.51 3.24
C SER A 183 -16.69 8.99 3.31
N GLN A 184 -17.72 8.25 2.88
CA GLN A 184 -17.75 6.78 2.94
C GLN A 184 -17.40 6.13 1.59
N ALA A 185 -17.46 6.89 0.51
CA ALA A 185 -16.97 6.43 -0.78
C ALA A 185 -15.44 6.52 -0.86
N MET A 186 -14.85 5.58 -1.59
CA MET A 186 -13.42 5.53 -1.87
C MET A 186 -13.21 5.20 -3.35
N ARG A 187 -12.29 5.90 -4.01
CA ARG A 187 -12.05 5.69 -5.44
C ARG A 187 -11.26 4.41 -5.67
N VAL A 188 -11.55 3.72 -6.77
CA VAL A 188 -10.62 2.71 -7.30
C VAL A 188 -9.30 3.39 -7.67
N ILE A 189 -8.18 2.70 -7.45
CA ILE A 189 -6.84 3.22 -7.76
C ILE A 189 -6.22 2.38 -8.88
N PRO A 190 -6.07 2.94 -10.09
CA PRO A 190 -5.45 2.26 -11.21
C PRO A 190 -3.94 2.05 -11.06
N SER A 191 -3.41 1.10 -11.84
CA SER A 191 -1.97 0.93 -12.06
C SER A 191 -1.64 1.06 -13.55
N ARG A 192 -0.55 1.77 -13.87
CA ARG A 192 -0.18 2.07 -15.27
C ARG A 192 1.00 1.22 -15.72
N TYR A 193 0.80 0.54 -16.85
CA TYR A 193 1.78 -0.36 -17.46
C TYR A 193 2.22 0.11 -18.84
N SER A 194 3.45 -0.25 -19.21
CA SER A 194 3.99 -0.01 -20.55
C SER A 194 4.98 -1.11 -20.94
N ALA A 195 5.07 -1.38 -22.24
CA ALA A 195 5.99 -2.38 -22.76
C ALA A 195 7.35 -1.76 -23.08
N TYR A 196 8.42 -2.49 -22.77
CA TYR A 196 9.79 -2.08 -23.06
C TYR A 196 10.56 -3.24 -23.71
N ILE A 197 11.47 -2.91 -24.62
CA ILE A 197 12.60 -3.80 -24.89
C ILE A 197 13.49 -3.73 -23.65
N ALA A 198 13.69 -4.86 -23.00
CA ALA A 198 14.43 -4.97 -21.75
C ALA A 198 15.59 -5.97 -21.87
N VAL A 199 16.54 -5.84 -20.96
CA VAL A 199 17.71 -6.72 -20.86
C VAL A 199 17.81 -7.33 -19.47
N ILE A 200 18.19 -8.60 -19.41
CA ILE A 200 18.37 -9.32 -18.14
C ILE A 200 19.80 -9.15 -17.59
N ARG A 201 19.95 -8.74 -16.33
CA ARG A 201 21.24 -8.47 -15.65
C ARG A 201 21.21 -8.80 -14.17
N ARG A 202 22.40 -8.91 -13.57
CA ARG A 202 22.56 -9.03 -12.11
C ARG A 202 22.42 -7.67 -11.43
N GLY A 203 21.83 -7.66 -10.23
CA GLY A 203 21.38 -6.46 -9.51
C GLY A 203 22.43 -5.71 -8.70
N ASP A 204 23.68 -6.15 -8.67
CA ASP A 204 24.78 -5.41 -8.03
C ASP A 204 25.90 -5.06 -9.02
N ARG A 205 25.53 -4.60 -10.22
CA ARG A 205 26.49 -4.03 -11.16
C ARG A 205 26.37 -2.51 -11.18
N PRO A 206 27.46 -1.75 -11.41
CA PRO A 206 27.37 -0.31 -11.64
C PRO A 206 26.34 0.00 -12.74
N GLY A 207 25.34 0.82 -12.41
CA GLY A 207 24.23 1.18 -13.32
C GLY A 207 23.06 0.19 -13.37
N TYR A 208 23.12 -0.95 -12.66
CA TYR A 208 22.08 -1.98 -12.63
C TYR A 208 21.82 -2.40 -11.18
N LYS A 209 21.04 -1.58 -10.46
CA LYS A 209 20.68 -1.84 -9.07
C LYS A 209 19.17 -1.72 -8.84
N PRO A 210 18.55 -2.68 -8.14
CA PRO A 210 17.21 -2.49 -7.66
C PRO A 210 17.20 -1.51 -6.48
N MET A 211 16.03 -0.97 -6.18
CA MET A 211 15.74 -0.31 -4.92
C MET A 211 15.94 -1.31 -3.78
N ARG A 212 16.48 -0.84 -2.64
CA ARG A 212 16.70 -1.65 -1.42
C ARG A 212 17.33 -3.02 -1.74
N VAL A 213 18.58 -3.00 -2.19
CA VAL A 213 19.36 -4.21 -2.55
C VAL A 213 19.33 -5.23 -1.41
N ARG A 214 18.98 -6.48 -1.73
CA ARG A 214 18.89 -7.59 -0.77
C ARG A 214 20.02 -8.59 -0.94
N ASP A 215 20.27 -9.36 0.11
CA ASP A 215 21.28 -10.41 0.11
C ASP A 215 21.06 -11.41 -1.02
N GLY A 216 22.08 -11.59 -1.86
CA GLY A 216 22.03 -12.45 -3.05
C GLY A 216 21.62 -11.76 -4.35
N ASP A 217 21.27 -10.47 -4.34
CA ASP A 217 20.93 -9.73 -5.57
C ASP A 217 22.11 -9.58 -6.54
N ASP A 218 23.35 -9.76 -6.05
CA ASP A 218 24.57 -9.90 -6.84
C ASP A 218 24.56 -11.15 -7.75
N ARG A 219 23.72 -12.13 -7.44
CA ARG A 219 23.55 -13.40 -8.17
C ARG A 219 22.20 -13.52 -8.86
N ARG A 220 21.15 -12.84 -8.37
CA ARG A 220 19.81 -12.84 -8.99
C ARG A 220 19.80 -12.08 -10.31
N LEU A 221 18.83 -12.39 -11.15
CA LEU A 221 18.62 -11.75 -12.44
C LEU A 221 17.41 -10.82 -12.39
N PHE A 222 17.56 -9.65 -12.97
CA PHE A 222 16.55 -8.59 -13.04
C PHE A 222 16.41 -8.14 -14.49
N TRP A 223 15.19 -7.80 -14.88
CA TRP A 223 14.92 -7.15 -16.16
C TRP A 223 15.05 -5.65 -16.01
N PHE A 224 15.91 -5.03 -16.82
CA PHE A 224 16.07 -3.58 -16.87
C PHE A 224 15.56 -3.04 -18.22
N PRO A 225 14.70 -2.02 -18.23
CA PRO A 225 14.17 -1.44 -19.46
C PRO A 225 15.26 -0.69 -20.24
N LEU A 226 15.25 -0.78 -21.57
CA LEU A 226 16.19 -0.08 -22.44
C LEU A 226 15.54 0.96 -23.34
N HIS A 227 14.34 0.65 -23.83
CA HIS A 227 13.60 1.44 -24.80
C HIS A 227 12.11 1.13 -24.69
N LYS A 228 11.26 2.16 -24.55
CA LYS A 228 9.81 2.00 -24.53
C LYS A 228 9.28 1.59 -25.90
N LEU A 229 8.29 0.71 -25.92
CA LEU A 229 7.55 0.35 -27.12
C LEU A 229 6.23 1.12 -27.17
N PHE A 230 5.90 1.62 -28.36
CA PHE A 230 4.61 2.24 -28.67
C PHE A 230 4.29 2.01 -30.16
N SER A 231 3.01 2.10 -30.52
CA SER A 231 2.55 1.86 -31.90
C SER A 231 3.01 2.95 -32.87
N GLY A 232 3.28 2.57 -34.12
CA GLY A 232 3.68 3.47 -35.20
C GLY A 232 5.10 3.23 -35.74
N ASN A 233 5.49 4.05 -36.70
CA ASN A 233 6.75 3.93 -37.45
C ASN A 233 7.91 4.76 -36.89
N GLU A 234 7.68 5.48 -35.78
CA GLU A 234 8.66 6.32 -35.09
C GLU A 234 9.23 5.66 -33.83
N CYS A 235 8.84 4.41 -33.50
CA CYS A 235 9.31 3.71 -32.30
C CYS A 235 10.66 2.99 -32.50
N ILE A 236 10.77 2.15 -33.52
CA ILE A 236 11.97 1.37 -33.84
C ILE A 236 12.29 1.55 -35.33
N ARG A 237 13.54 1.86 -35.65
CA ARG A 237 13.96 2.18 -37.02
C ARG A 237 13.67 1.04 -37.97
N ASN A 238 12.99 1.34 -39.09
CA ASN A 238 12.56 0.41 -40.14
C ASN A 238 11.42 -0.55 -39.75
N PHE A 239 10.73 -0.31 -38.64
CA PHE A 239 9.54 -1.05 -38.24
C PHE A 239 8.35 -0.10 -38.09
N ASN A 240 7.14 -0.60 -38.33
CA ASN A 240 5.89 0.06 -37.99
C ASN A 240 5.16 -0.85 -37.02
N LEU A 241 5.13 -0.48 -35.74
CA LEU A 241 4.70 -1.39 -34.68
C LEU A 241 3.20 -1.30 -34.43
N THR A 242 2.60 -2.44 -34.14
CA THR A 242 1.26 -2.55 -33.55
C THR A 242 1.41 -3.13 -32.15
N LEU A 243 1.36 -2.28 -31.13
CA LEU A 243 1.47 -2.70 -29.73
C LEU A 243 0.08 -2.82 -29.11
N ASN A 244 -0.22 -3.99 -28.55
CA ASN A 244 -1.39 -4.24 -27.73
C ASN A 244 -0.96 -4.77 -26.36
N LEU A 245 -1.72 -4.44 -25.32
CA LEU A 245 -1.60 -5.02 -23.99
C LEU A 245 -2.82 -5.89 -23.71
N GLU A 246 -2.58 -7.06 -23.15
CA GLU A 246 -3.61 -8.00 -22.68
C GLU A 246 -3.47 -8.18 -21.18
N ALA A 247 -4.60 -8.33 -20.48
CA ALA A 247 -4.65 -8.53 -19.04
C ALA A 247 -5.63 -9.66 -18.70
N ASN A 248 -5.30 -10.45 -17.68
CA ASN A 248 -6.21 -11.42 -17.08
C ASN A 248 -5.92 -11.47 -15.57
N HIS A 249 -6.98 -11.36 -14.76
CA HIS A 249 -6.95 -11.42 -13.31
C HIS A 249 -7.90 -12.51 -12.83
N LEU A 250 -7.49 -13.26 -11.81
CA LEU A 250 -8.22 -14.40 -11.31
C LEU A 250 -8.50 -14.24 -9.82
N ASN A 251 -9.78 -14.25 -9.44
CA ASN A 251 -10.16 -14.55 -8.08
C ASN A 251 -10.58 -16.02 -7.99
N GLU A 252 -9.97 -16.76 -7.07
CA GLU A 252 -10.31 -18.16 -6.80
C GLU A 252 -10.37 -18.49 -5.30
N LYS A 253 -10.53 -17.47 -4.44
CA LYS A 253 -10.52 -17.63 -2.97
C LYS A 253 -11.54 -18.67 -2.51
N LEU A 254 -12.77 -18.60 -3.02
CA LEU A 254 -13.84 -19.54 -2.68
C LEU A 254 -13.48 -20.97 -3.07
N ARG A 255 -13.03 -21.18 -4.32
CA ARG A 255 -12.56 -22.50 -4.78
C ARG A 255 -11.46 -23.06 -3.86
N ARG A 256 -10.50 -22.24 -3.47
CA ARG A 256 -9.37 -22.65 -2.62
C ARG A 256 -9.81 -23.08 -1.21
N ILE A 257 -10.82 -22.43 -0.62
CA ILE A 257 -11.44 -22.86 0.65
C ILE A 257 -11.96 -24.30 0.53
N HIS A 258 -12.73 -24.59 -0.52
CA HIS A 258 -13.31 -25.92 -0.73
C HIS A 258 -12.24 -27.00 -0.88
N LEU A 259 -11.23 -26.74 -1.72
CA LEU A 259 -10.12 -27.67 -1.94
C LEU A 259 -9.31 -27.95 -0.67
N GLN A 260 -8.97 -26.91 0.10
CA GLN A 260 -8.11 -27.07 1.27
C GLN A 260 -8.83 -27.74 2.44
N LEU A 261 -10.12 -27.45 2.66
CA LEU A 261 -10.87 -28.15 3.69
C LEU A 261 -11.16 -29.61 3.31
N GLN A 262 -11.39 -29.90 2.02
CA GLN A 262 -11.55 -31.27 1.54
C GLN A 262 -10.27 -32.09 1.63
N SER A 263 -9.10 -31.48 1.36
CA SER A 263 -7.80 -32.16 1.52
C SER A 263 -7.55 -32.56 2.99
N GLN A 264 -8.17 -31.85 3.94
CA GLN A 264 -8.17 -32.15 5.37
C GLN A 264 -9.28 -33.14 5.80
N GLY A 265 -10.10 -33.62 4.86
CA GLY A 265 -11.16 -34.61 5.11
C GLY A 265 -12.52 -34.03 5.48
N TYR A 266 -12.74 -32.72 5.31
CA TYR A 266 -14.03 -32.09 5.59
C TYR A 266 -14.90 -31.97 4.34
N ASP A 267 -16.18 -32.31 4.47
CA ASP A 267 -17.18 -32.02 3.45
C ASP A 267 -17.65 -30.57 3.58
N THR A 268 -17.42 -29.78 2.54
CA THR A 268 -17.79 -28.37 2.45
C THR A 268 -19.08 -28.13 1.65
N GLY A 269 -19.69 -29.20 1.11
CA GLY A 269 -20.94 -29.17 0.35
C GLY A 269 -20.78 -28.98 -1.17
N TRP A 270 -19.58 -28.69 -1.68
CA TRP A 270 -19.34 -28.40 -3.10
C TRP A 270 -18.09 -29.11 -3.61
N SER A 271 -18.11 -29.61 -4.84
CA SER A 271 -16.98 -30.28 -5.48
C SER A 271 -16.96 -30.01 -6.99
N GLU A 272 -16.02 -30.61 -7.71
CA GLU A 272 -16.02 -30.55 -9.17
C GLU A 272 -17.29 -31.19 -9.75
N PRO A 273 -17.89 -30.61 -10.82
CA PRO A 273 -17.38 -29.49 -11.60
C PRO A 273 -17.77 -28.09 -11.08
N ASP A 274 -18.61 -27.99 -10.04
CA ASP A 274 -19.20 -26.71 -9.61
C ASP A 274 -18.13 -25.71 -9.17
N ILE A 275 -17.14 -26.14 -8.39
CA ILE A 275 -16.07 -25.26 -7.85
C ILE A 275 -15.12 -24.70 -8.93
N SER A 276 -15.22 -25.16 -10.17
CA SER A 276 -14.49 -24.63 -11.33
C SER A 276 -15.31 -23.63 -12.16
N ASN A 277 -16.49 -23.22 -11.70
CA ASN A 277 -17.33 -22.23 -12.35
C ASN A 277 -17.54 -20.99 -11.45
N PRO A 278 -17.92 -19.83 -12.02
CA PRO A 278 -18.34 -18.68 -11.23
C PRO A 278 -19.50 -19.03 -10.27
N PRO A 279 -19.51 -18.48 -9.05
CA PRO A 279 -18.57 -17.48 -8.54
C PRO A 279 -17.38 -18.07 -7.75
N PHE A 280 -17.15 -19.40 -7.77
CA PHE A 280 -16.02 -20.01 -7.05
C PHE A 280 -14.66 -19.58 -7.59
N ILE A 281 -14.63 -19.35 -8.91
CA ILE A 281 -13.51 -18.86 -9.69
C ILE A 281 -14.06 -17.93 -10.78
N PHE A 282 -13.48 -16.73 -10.92
CA PHE A 282 -13.94 -15.77 -11.92
C PHE A 282 -12.84 -14.77 -12.32
N THR A 283 -12.99 -14.23 -13.52
CA THR A 283 -12.10 -13.20 -14.10
C THR A 283 -12.84 -11.91 -14.46
N GLU A 284 -14.16 -11.98 -14.67
CA GLU A 284 -15.00 -10.83 -15.01
C GLU A 284 -15.29 -9.96 -13.77
N GLY A 285 -15.43 -8.64 -13.95
CA GLY A 285 -15.77 -7.72 -12.86
C GLY A 285 -14.62 -7.38 -11.91
N ILE A 286 -13.37 -7.75 -12.24
CA ILE A 286 -12.20 -7.46 -11.40
C ILE A 286 -11.51 -6.16 -11.83
N ALA A 287 -10.93 -6.14 -13.04
CA ALA A 287 -10.25 -4.97 -13.58
C ALA A 287 -10.21 -5.00 -15.12
N GLU A 288 -10.13 -3.82 -15.73
CA GLU A 288 -10.00 -3.66 -17.18
C GLU A 288 -9.10 -2.47 -17.54
N PHE A 289 -8.64 -2.39 -18.79
CA PHE A 289 -7.93 -1.19 -19.24
C PHE A 289 -8.92 -0.02 -19.41
N SER A 290 -8.54 1.15 -18.88
CA SER A 290 -9.32 2.38 -18.98
C SER A 290 -9.64 2.70 -20.45
N GLN A 291 -10.90 3.06 -20.68
CA GLN A 291 -11.39 3.56 -21.97
C GLN A 291 -11.33 5.10 -22.04
N ASN A 292 -10.91 5.77 -20.97
CA ASN A 292 -10.75 7.22 -20.95
C ASN A 292 -9.53 7.62 -21.80
N PRO A 293 -9.69 8.44 -22.86
CA PRO A 293 -8.57 8.85 -23.69
C PRO A 293 -7.49 9.64 -22.94
N ASP A 294 -7.82 10.27 -21.81
CA ASP A 294 -6.87 11.03 -21.00
C ASP A 294 -5.93 10.15 -20.15
N ASP A 295 -6.28 8.88 -19.93
CA ASP A 295 -5.49 7.95 -19.13
C ASP A 295 -4.35 7.29 -19.94
N GLY A 296 -4.48 7.27 -21.27
CA GLY A 296 -3.55 6.61 -22.17
C GLY A 296 -3.65 5.07 -22.13
N MET A 297 -2.90 4.42 -23.01
CA MET A 297 -2.86 2.96 -23.09
C MET A 297 -2.20 2.36 -21.85
N GLY A 298 -2.74 1.24 -21.36
CA GLY A 298 -2.10 0.45 -20.30
C GLY A 298 -2.43 0.89 -18.87
N THR A 299 -3.38 1.80 -18.68
CA THR A 299 -3.94 2.13 -17.37
C THR A 299 -4.96 1.07 -16.97
N LEU A 300 -4.56 0.11 -16.14
CA LEU A 300 -5.43 -0.93 -15.60
C LEU A 300 -6.24 -0.38 -14.42
N THR A 301 -7.57 -0.39 -14.54
CA THR A 301 -8.52 0.18 -13.58
C THR A 301 -9.39 -0.94 -13.01
N PRO A 302 -9.43 -1.12 -11.67
CA PRO A 302 -10.40 -2.01 -11.04
C PRO A 302 -11.83 -1.61 -11.38
N ILE A 303 -12.71 -2.58 -11.57
CA ILE A 303 -14.13 -2.32 -11.80
C ILE A 303 -14.74 -1.75 -10.52
N VAL A 304 -15.53 -0.69 -10.64
CA VAL A 304 -16.21 -0.06 -9.52
C VAL A 304 -17.40 -0.92 -9.11
N HIS A 305 -17.47 -1.25 -7.81
CA HIS A 305 -18.60 -1.95 -7.21
C HIS A 305 -19.29 -1.06 -6.18
N PRO A 306 -20.63 -1.14 -6.01
CA PRO A 306 -21.34 -0.28 -5.04
C PRO A 306 -20.86 -0.47 -3.59
N LEU A 307 -20.38 -1.67 -3.27
CA LEU A 307 -19.89 -2.07 -1.96
C LEU A 307 -18.57 -2.83 -2.13
N LEU A 308 -17.77 -2.88 -1.07
CA LEU A 308 -16.48 -3.58 -1.08
C LEU A 308 -16.60 -5.11 -1.14
N VAL A 309 -17.76 -5.65 -0.78
CA VAL A 309 -18.07 -7.08 -0.79
C VAL A 309 -19.52 -7.31 -1.19
N GLU A 310 -19.81 -8.51 -1.69
CA GLU A 310 -21.16 -8.93 -2.08
C GLU A 310 -21.47 -10.33 -1.54
N ALA A 311 -22.72 -10.61 -1.18
CA ALA A 311 -23.13 -11.96 -0.83
C ALA A 311 -23.05 -12.85 -2.08
N ALA A 312 -22.35 -13.98 -1.97
CA ALA A 312 -22.20 -14.88 -3.11
C ALA A 312 -23.50 -15.63 -3.40
N GLU A 313 -23.84 -15.76 -4.68
CA GLU A 313 -24.96 -16.58 -5.15
C GLU A 313 -24.50 -17.60 -6.18
N TYR A 314 -25.07 -18.81 -6.12
CA TYR A 314 -24.87 -19.84 -7.12
C TYR A 314 -26.21 -20.43 -7.54
N GLN A 315 -26.47 -20.44 -8.84
CA GLN A 315 -27.74 -20.93 -9.42
C GLN A 315 -28.99 -20.26 -8.81
N GLY A 316 -28.91 -18.95 -8.53
CA GLY A 316 -30.01 -18.14 -7.98
C GLY A 316 -30.34 -18.41 -6.51
N LYS A 317 -29.40 -18.98 -5.75
CA LYS A 317 -29.52 -19.22 -4.31
C LYS A 317 -28.28 -18.69 -3.59
N PRO A 318 -28.38 -18.33 -2.29
CA PRO A 318 -27.21 -18.00 -1.48
C PRO A 318 -26.19 -19.14 -1.54
N LEU A 319 -24.96 -18.82 -1.92
CA LEU A 319 -23.87 -19.78 -1.99
C LEU A 319 -23.28 -19.96 -0.60
N THR A 320 -23.29 -21.19 -0.10
CA THR A 320 -22.81 -21.50 1.24
C THR A 320 -21.64 -22.46 1.23
N TYR A 321 -20.93 -22.58 2.35
CA TYR A 321 -20.10 -23.75 2.63
C TYR A 321 -20.46 -24.35 3.99
N GLN A 322 -20.29 -25.67 4.09
CA GLN A 322 -20.45 -26.37 5.35
C GLN A 322 -19.21 -26.10 6.23
N VAL A 323 -19.39 -25.34 7.32
CA VAL A 323 -18.32 -25.09 8.29
C VAL A 323 -17.94 -26.42 8.95
N PRO A 324 -16.65 -26.82 8.96
CA PRO A 324 -16.21 -28.09 9.52
C PRO A 324 -16.70 -28.31 10.96
N ALA A 325 -17.29 -29.48 11.24
CA ALA A 325 -17.77 -29.80 12.58
C ALA A 325 -16.61 -30.11 13.55
N ASN A 326 -16.67 -29.55 14.75
CA ASN A 326 -15.65 -29.61 15.80
C ASN A 326 -14.25 -29.19 15.29
N TYR A 327 -14.20 -28.15 14.46
CA TYR A 327 -12.94 -27.70 13.85
C TYR A 327 -11.96 -27.15 14.88
N GLY A 328 -12.45 -26.33 15.80
CA GLY A 328 -11.67 -25.75 16.90
C GLY A 328 -10.62 -24.70 16.49
N LEU A 329 -10.34 -24.51 15.20
CA LEU A 329 -9.38 -23.51 14.70
C LEU A 329 -10.11 -22.23 14.30
N THR A 330 -9.97 -21.21 15.13
CA THR A 330 -10.55 -19.88 14.94
C THR A 330 -9.58 -18.82 15.45
N LEU A 331 -9.69 -17.61 14.93
CA LEU A 331 -9.16 -16.41 15.58
C LEU A 331 -10.33 -15.45 15.76
N SER A 332 -10.63 -15.11 17.02
CA SER A 332 -11.92 -14.48 17.37
C SER A 332 -13.09 -15.33 16.80
N SER A 333 -14.03 -14.70 16.10
CA SER A 333 -15.18 -15.34 15.46
C SER A 333 -15.01 -15.57 13.94
N SER A 334 -13.76 -15.65 13.46
CA SER A 334 -13.42 -16.01 12.07
C SER A 334 -12.91 -17.45 12.01
N LEU A 335 -13.27 -18.18 10.94
CA LEU A 335 -12.74 -19.53 10.71
C LEU A 335 -11.28 -19.40 10.24
N LEU A 336 -10.35 -20.09 10.92
CA LEU A 336 -8.93 -20.05 10.58
C LEU A 336 -8.53 -21.29 9.79
N ILE A 337 -8.16 -21.14 8.53
CA ILE A 337 -7.53 -22.20 7.75
C ILE A 337 -6.01 -22.12 7.96
N PRO A 338 -5.38 -23.13 8.61
CA PRO A 338 -3.96 -23.07 8.91
C PRO A 338 -3.12 -23.14 7.64
N ALA A 339 -1.98 -22.43 7.66
CA ALA A 339 -0.95 -22.57 6.65
C ALA A 339 -0.37 -23.99 6.62
N ASP A 340 0.05 -24.44 5.45
CA ASP A 340 0.86 -25.64 5.27
C ASP A 340 2.34 -25.24 5.20
N ASN A 341 3.06 -25.41 6.32
CA ASN A 341 4.46 -24.98 6.44
C ASN A 341 4.67 -23.53 6.00
N GLU A 342 3.86 -22.62 6.57
CA GLU A 342 3.78 -21.17 6.28
C GLU A 342 3.11 -20.79 4.95
N ALA A 343 3.02 -21.69 3.97
CA ALA A 343 2.34 -21.46 2.70
C ALA A 343 0.81 -21.46 2.84
N ARG A 344 0.13 -20.55 2.14
CA ARG A 344 -1.33 -20.36 2.19
C ARG A 344 -2.01 -20.97 0.96
N ARG A 345 -2.42 -22.23 1.10
CA ARG A 345 -3.21 -22.99 0.10
C ARG A 345 -4.61 -22.41 -0.16
N ALA A 346 -5.11 -21.62 0.78
CA ALA A 346 -6.43 -21.03 0.82
C ALA A 346 -6.40 -19.78 1.71
N PRO A 347 -7.46 -18.94 1.68
CA PRO A 347 -7.62 -17.82 2.58
C PRO A 347 -7.35 -18.20 4.05
N GLU A 348 -6.53 -17.42 4.74
CA GLU A 348 -6.25 -17.66 6.16
C GLU A 348 -7.50 -17.53 7.02
N TYR A 349 -8.24 -16.43 6.84
CA TYR A 349 -9.47 -16.16 7.58
C TYR A 349 -10.68 -16.18 6.66
N VAL A 350 -11.72 -16.92 7.06
CA VAL A 350 -12.97 -17.06 6.30
C VAL A 350 -14.16 -16.63 7.15
N HIS A 351 -15.04 -15.82 6.56
CA HIS A 351 -16.28 -15.41 7.22
C HIS A 351 -17.20 -16.61 7.47
N ALA A 352 -17.63 -16.77 8.73
CA ALA A 352 -18.48 -17.88 9.14
C ALA A 352 -19.72 -17.45 9.94
N ARG A 353 -19.99 -16.15 10.06
CA ARG A 353 -20.96 -15.63 11.06
C ARG A 353 -22.38 -15.47 10.53
N HIS A 354 -22.60 -15.63 9.24
CA HIS A 354 -23.92 -15.59 8.62
C HIS A 354 -24.38 -17.01 8.26
N GLN A 355 -25.16 -17.62 9.15
CA GLN A 355 -25.67 -18.98 8.97
C GLN A 355 -26.88 -18.99 8.04
N VAL A 356 -26.87 -19.86 7.02
CA VAL A 356 -28.05 -20.09 6.17
C VAL A 356 -28.86 -21.26 6.71
N LEU A 357 -30.11 -20.98 7.07
CA LEU A 357 -31.06 -21.96 7.60
C LEU A 357 -31.70 -22.80 6.48
N PRO A 358 -32.30 -23.98 6.78
CA PRO A 358 -32.92 -24.83 5.76
C PRO A 358 -34.03 -24.18 4.92
N ASN A 359 -34.64 -23.10 5.43
CA ASN A 359 -35.65 -22.31 4.71
C ASN A 359 -35.03 -21.20 3.83
N GLY A 360 -33.70 -21.11 3.74
CA GLY A 360 -32.97 -20.08 2.99
C GLY A 360 -32.77 -18.75 3.72
N ALA A 361 -33.30 -18.59 4.94
CA ALA A 361 -33.09 -17.38 5.72
C ALA A 361 -31.67 -17.32 6.29
N VAL A 362 -31.08 -16.12 6.33
CA VAL A 362 -29.80 -15.87 6.97
C VAL A 362 -30.02 -15.51 8.44
N SER A 363 -29.38 -16.24 9.35
CA SER A 363 -29.30 -15.95 10.77
C SER A 363 -27.93 -15.35 11.08
N ASP A 364 -27.91 -14.15 11.64
CA ASP A 364 -26.67 -13.51 12.09
C ASP A 364 -26.24 -14.08 13.45
N LEU A 365 -25.11 -14.78 13.46
CA LEU A 365 -24.56 -15.38 14.67
C LEU A 365 -23.95 -14.33 15.60
N ASN A 366 -23.66 -13.11 15.14
CA ASN A 366 -23.16 -12.03 16.00
C ASN A 366 -24.17 -11.62 17.09
N GLU A 367 -25.46 -11.94 16.91
CA GLU A 367 -26.50 -11.73 17.94
C GLU A 367 -26.44 -12.76 19.07
N ARG A 368 -25.62 -13.82 18.93
CA ARG A 368 -25.51 -14.93 19.87
C ARG A 368 -24.39 -14.69 20.88
N PRO A 369 -24.63 -14.91 22.19
CA PRO A 369 -23.61 -14.72 23.24
C PRO A 369 -22.37 -15.59 23.06
N ASP A 370 -22.50 -16.70 22.33
CA ASP A 370 -21.52 -17.75 22.15
C ASP A 370 -21.00 -17.84 20.70
N VAL A 371 -21.04 -16.74 19.93
CA VAL A 371 -20.66 -16.69 18.51
C VAL A 371 -19.32 -17.38 18.20
N ALA A 372 -18.25 -17.07 18.93
CA ALA A 372 -16.94 -17.69 18.73
C ALA A 372 -16.97 -19.21 18.98
N SER A 373 -17.74 -19.66 19.96
CA SER A 373 -17.91 -21.10 20.25
C SER A 373 -18.74 -21.79 19.17
N ILE A 374 -19.77 -21.13 18.63
CA ILE A 374 -20.57 -21.65 17.51
C ILE A 374 -19.69 -21.81 16.27
N VAL A 375 -18.88 -20.81 15.93
CA VAL A 375 -17.94 -20.88 14.79
C VAL A 375 -16.92 -22.01 14.99
N ALA A 376 -16.31 -22.12 16.18
CA ALA A 376 -15.37 -23.18 16.50
C ALA A 376 -16.00 -24.59 16.47
N GLN A 377 -17.27 -24.72 16.86
CA GLN A 377 -18.02 -25.98 16.80
C GLN A 377 -18.42 -26.33 15.36
N GLY A 378 -18.70 -25.33 14.52
CA GLY A 378 -19.09 -25.53 13.12
C GLY A 378 -20.34 -26.41 12.96
N GLY A 379 -20.43 -27.13 11.83
CA GLY A 379 -21.55 -28.04 11.56
C GLY A 379 -22.80 -27.36 10.98
N TYR A 380 -22.67 -26.15 10.43
CA TYR A 380 -23.73 -25.42 9.76
C TYR A 380 -23.27 -24.87 8.40
N ASN A 381 -24.22 -24.39 7.60
CA ASN A 381 -23.94 -23.71 6.35
C ASN A 381 -23.71 -22.22 6.62
N ALA A 382 -22.50 -21.73 6.34
CA ALA A 382 -22.18 -20.30 6.35
C ALA A 382 -22.27 -19.73 4.94
N LEU A 383 -22.75 -18.49 4.81
CA LEU A 383 -22.82 -17.75 3.55
C LEU A 383 -21.42 -17.31 3.10
N HIS A 384 -21.09 -17.55 1.82
CA HIS A 384 -19.89 -17.00 1.20
C HIS A 384 -20.10 -15.55 0.77
N TYR A 385 -19.00 -14.81 0.69
CA TYR A 385 -18.95 -13.45 0.17
C TYR A 385 -17.89 -13.35 -0.92
N LEU A 386 -18.18 -12.52 -1.90
CA LEU A 386 -17.25 -12.12 -2.94
C LEU A 386 -16.56 -10.83 -2.52
N ASP A 387 -15.27 -10.77 -2.80
CA ASP A 387 -14.55 -9.52 -3.00
C ASP A 387 -13.95 -9.54 -4.40
N PHE A 388 -13.54 -8.38 -4.89
CA PHE A 388 -13.02 -8.21 -6.25
C PHE A 388 -11.50 -8.05 -6.25
N THR A 389 -10.83 -8.59 -5.22
CA THR A 389 -9.37 -8.67 -5.17
C THR A 389 -8.88 -9.87 -5.96
N ALA A 390 -7.71 -9.78 -6.56
CA ALA A 390 -7.15 -10.83 -7.41
C ALA A 390 -5.66 -10.61 -7.66
N ASP A 391 -5.02 -11.64 -8.19
CA ASP A 391 -3.77 -11.50 -8.91
C ASP A 391 -3.90 -11.98 -10.35
N GLY A 392 -2.96 -11.55 -11.18
CA GLY A 392 -3.07 -11.66 -12.62
C GLY A 392 -1.79 -11.32 -13.33
N TRP A 393 -1.91 -11.19 -14.64
CA TRP A 393 -0.79 -10.88 -15.52
C TRP A 393 -1.15 -9.84 -16.57
N ILE A 394 -0.13 -9.12 -17.03
CA ILE A 394 -0.23 -8.24 -18.20
C ILE A 394 0.87 -8.59 -19.17
N GLU A 395 0.51 -8.90 -20.42
CA GLU A 395 1.45 -9.21 -21.50
C GLU A 395 1.35 -8.18 -22.63
N ALA A 396 2.47 -7.94 -23.31
CA ALA A 396 2.53 -7.13 -24.51
C ALA A 396 2.64 -7.98 -25.78
N LEU A 397 1.79 -7.68 -26.75
CA LEU A 397 1.82 -8.24 -28.10
C LEU A 397 2.36 -7.20 -29.08
N CYS A 398 3.43 -7.56 -29.80
CA CYS A 398 4.03 -6.75 -30.85
C CYS A 398 4.47 -7.66 -32.00
N PRO A 399 3.55 -7.98 -32.95
CA PRO A 399 3.79 -8.98 -33.99
C PRO A 399 5.02 -8.69 -34.85
N GLU A 400 5.30 -7.41 -35.13
CA GLU A 400 6.39 -7.00 -36.00
C GLU A 400 7.78 -7.25 -35.38
N LEU A 401 7.86 -7.42 -34.06
CA LEU A 401 9.10 -7.76 -33.34
C LEU A 401 9.20 -9.24 -32.96
N ALA A 402 8.13 -10.03 -33.08
CA ALA A 402 8.04 -11.40 -32.57
C ALA A 402 9.13 -12.34 -33.10
N ILE A 403 9.62 -12.15 -34.33
CA ILE A 403 10.72 -12.96 -34.88
C ILE A 403 12.08 -12.53 -34.31
N GLN A 404 12.28 -11.23 -34.10
CA GLN A 404 13.59 -10.68 -33.71
C GLN A 404 13.82 -10.69 -32.19
N ILE A 405 12.74 -10.61 -31.42
CA ILE A 405 12.70 -10.65 -29.96
C ILE A 405 11.51 -11.55 -29.57
N PRO A 406 11.67 -12.88 -29.61
CA PRO A 406 10.57 -13.81 -29.41
C PRO A 406 10.14 -13.95 -27.95
N ARG A 407 11.01 -13.55 -26.99
CA ARG A 407 10.69 -13.65 -25.57
C ARG A 407 9.78 -12.49 -25.17
N ARG A 408 8.59 -12.83 -24.70
CA ARG A 408 7.68 -11.95 -23.96
C ARG A 408 7.83 -12.25 -22.47
N VAL A 409 7.74 -11.23 -21.64
CA VAL A 409 7.86 -11.34 -20.19
C VAL A 409 6.69 -10.56 -19.60
N PRO A 410 5.66 -11.24 -19.10
CA PRO A 410 4.51 -10.58 -18.51
C PRO A 410 4.89 -9.87 -17.21
N ALA A 411 4.13 -8.82 -16.88
CA ALA A 411 4.11 -8.23 -15.55
C ALA A 411 3.14 -9.03 -14.66
N TYR A 412 3.46 -9.14 -13.38
CA TYR A 412 2.51 -9.54 -12.34
C TYR A 412 1.62 -8.35 -11.99
N SER A 413 0.33 -8.58 -11.87
CA SER A 413 -0.64 -7.51 -11.63
C SER A 413 -1.53 -7.87 -10.46
N LEU A 414 -1.53 -7.02 -9.44
CA LEU A 414 -2.34 -7.19 -8.24
C LEU A 414 -3.51 -6.22 -8.28
N VAL A 415 -4.69 -6.72 -7.93
CA VAL A 415 -5.88 -5.93 -7.59
C VAL A 415 -6.15 -6.21 -6.11
N SER A 416 -5.76 -5.30 -5.23
CA SER A 416 -5.77 -5.50 -3.78
C SER A 416 -6.86 -4.70 -3.07
N ALA A 417 -7.03 -4.99 -1.77
CA ALA A 417 -7.92 -4.26 -0.88
C ALA A 417 -7.58 -2.76 -0.86
N PRO A 418 -8.53 -1.89 -0.46
CA PRO A 418 -8.25 -0.47 -0.26
C PRO A 418 -7.07 -0.25 0.69
N ASP A 419 -6.39 0.86 0.49
CA ASP A 419 -5.36 1.35 1.39
C ASP A 419 -5.99 2.43 2.27
N TYR A 420 -5.93 2.25 3.59
CA TYR A 420 -6.49 3.20 4.54
C TYR A 420 -5.48 4.29 4.96
N PHE A 421 -4.23 4.21 4.52
CA PHE A 421 -3.20 5.25 4.65
C PHE A 421 -2.52 5.57 3.31
N PRO A 422 -3.29 5.97 2.27
CA PRO A 422 -2.78 6.16 0.91
C PRO A 422 -1.69 7.24 0.75
N THR A 423 -1.48 8.08 1.78
CA THR A 423 -0.42 9.10 1.83
C THR A 423 0.80 8.69 2.66
N CYS A 424 0.80 7.46 3.18
CA CYS A 424 1.88 6.87 3.95
C CYS A 424 2.59 5.82 3.08
N ASP A 425 3.86 6.05 2.75
CA ASP A 425 4.64 5.15 1.92
C ASP A 425 5.37 4.10 2.79
N GLN A 426 5.07 2.81 2.56
CA GLN A 426 5.62 1.69 3.34
C GLN A 426 7.16 1.70 3.32
N ARG A 427 7.79 1.95 2.18
CA ARG A 427 9.26 2.02 2.08
C ARG A 427 9.83 3.18 2.88
N GLN A 428 9.24 4.38 2.81
CA GLN A 428 9.71 5.51 3.59
C GLN A 428 9.64 5.23 5.10
N LEU A 429 8.59 4.56 5.57
CA LEU A 429 8.49 4.09 6.96
C LEU A 429 9.60 3.08 7.28
N MET A 430 9.88 2.12 6.40
CA MET A 430 10.95 1.13 6.63
C MET A 430 12.34 1.77 6.63
N ASP A 431 12.62 2.68 5.70
CA ASP A 431 13.86 3.46 5.67
C ASP A 431 14.03 4.27 6.97
N TRP A 432 12.96 4.88 7.48
CA TRP A 432 12.98 5.58 8.77
C TRP A 432 13.24 4.63 9.95
N TRP A 433 12.52 3.51 10.02
CA TRP A 433 12.62 2.53 11.09
C TRP A 433 14.04 1.93 11.20
N GLU A 434 14.67 1.64 10.07
CA GLU A 434 16.04 1.10 10.02
C GLU A 434 17.10 2.14 10.40
N GLN A 435 16.95 3.37 9.89
CA GLN A 435 18.03 4.37 9.90
C GLN A 435 17.93 5.38 11.05
N SER A 436 16.73 5.63 11.57
CA SER A 436 16.46 6.75 12.49
C SER A 436 15.92 6.33 13.86
N VAL A 437 15.30 5.15 13.96
CA VAL A 437 14.72 4.67 15.24
C VAL A 437 15.78 3.99 16.10
N PRO A 438 15.92 4.36 17.39
CA PRO A 438 16.82 3.69 18.33
C PRO A 438 16.56 2.17 18.38
N GLU A 439 17.62 1.37 18.43
CA GLU A 439 17.55 -0.10 18.37
C GLU A 439 16.60 -0.72 19.42
N ALA A 440 16.66 -0.27 20.68
CA ALA A 440 15.77 -0.78 21.73
C ALA A 440 14.29 -0.49 21.43
N VAL A 441 13.99 0.69 20.89
CA VAL A 441 12.63 1.06 20.47
C VAL A 441 12.21 0.21 19.27
N ARG A 442 13.07 0.10 18.26
CA ARG A 442 12.88 -0.68 17.04
C ARG A 442 12.46 -2.12 17.35
N ASN A 443 13.19 -2.80 18.24
CA ASN A 443 12.96 -4.19 18.63
C ASN A 443 11.67 -4.38 19.45
N SER A 444 11.03 -3.29 19.90
CA SER A 444 9.84 -3.32 20.76
C SER A 444 8.53 -2.97 20.04
N ILE A 445 8.60 -2.57 18.77
CA ILE A 445 7.45 -2.09 17.99
C ILE A 445 6.81 -3.28 17.25
N TRP A 446 7.54 -3.88 16.32
CA TRP A 446 7.04 -4.97 15.49
C TRP A 446 7.84 -6.25 15.75
N ARG A 447 7.13 -7.38 15.86
CA ARG A 447 7.76 -8.69 16.04
C ARG A 447 8.58 -9.08 14.81
N ILE A 448 7.99 -8.83 13.65
CA ILE A 448 8.58 -9.06 12.35
C ILE A 448 8.46 -7.73 11.61
N PRO A 449 9.55 -7.21 11.03
CA PRO A 449 9.53 -5.95 10.32
C PRO A 449 8.54 -6.02 9.14
N PRO A 450 7.66 -5.02 8.97
CA PRO A 450 6.71 -5.01 7.87
C PRO A 450 7.42 -4.56 6.58
N GLU A 451 8.20 -5.45 5.98
CA GLU A 451 8.92 -5.17 4.73
C GLU A 451 7.96 -4.83 3.58
N THR A 452 8.48 -4.13 2.58
CA THR A 452 7.69 -3.75 1.40
C THR A 452 7.63 -4.91 0.41
N LEU A 453 6.60 -4.97 -0.44
CA LEU A 453 6.52 -5.98 -1.49
C LEU A 453 7.70 -5.91 -2.48
N ALA A 454 8.28 -4.72 -2.69
CA ALA A 454 9.46 -4.53 -3.54
C ALA A 454 10.72 -5.24 -3.00
N ASP A 455 10.73 -5.62 -1.73
CA ASP A 455 11.83 -6.31 -1.07
C ASP A 455 11.77 -7.82 -1.23
N GLU A 456 10.60 -8.35 -1.57
CA GLU A 456 10.40 -9.78 -1.80
C GLU A 456 11.24 -10.29 -2.98
N ARG A 457 11.72 -11.53 -2.86
CA ARG A 457 12.50 -12.21 -3.90
C ARG A 457 11.89 -13.57 -4.25
N MET A 458 10.62 -13.52 -4.64
CA MET A 458 9.78 -14.67 -4.90
C MET A 458 9.17 -14.59 -6.31
N PRO A 459 8.96 -15.73 -7.01
CA PRO A 459 8.27 -15.75 -8.30
C PRO A 459 6.82 -15.25 -8.18
N PRO A 460 6.25 -14.72 -9.27
CA PRO A 460 4.81 -14.43 -9.34
C PRO A 460 3.98 -15.71 -9.25
N ASN A 461 2.66 -15.58 -9.19
CA ASN A 461 1.75 -16.71 -9.03
C ASN A 461 1.90 -17.76 -10.15
N LEU A 462 2.56 -18.87 -9.82
CA LEU A 462 2.84 -19.96 -10.76
C LEU A 462 1.59 -20.81 -11.08
N ALA A 463 0.49 -20.63 -10.32
CA ALA A 463 -0.77 -21.29 -10.60
C ALA A 463 -1.57 -20.63 -11.74
N LEU A 464 -1.19 -19.42 -12.18
CA LEU A 464 -1.78 -18.74 -13.33
C LEU A 464 -1.26 -19.34 -14.64
N THR A 465 -1.84 -20.47 -15.06
CA THR A 465 -1.34 -21.29 -16.19
C THR A 465 -1.37 -20.61 -17.56
N GLU A 466 -2.14 -19.54 -17.72
CA GLU A 466 -2.18 -18.74 -18.96
C GLU A 466 -0.98 -17.76 -19.07
N ALA A 467 -0.29 -17.47 -17.96
CA ALA A 467 0.91 -16.65 -17.95
C ALA A 467 2.17 -17.49 -18.19
N ASP A 468 3.13 -17.00 -19.01
CA ASP A 468 4.50 -17.56 -19.08
C ASP A 468 5.35 -17.10 -17.87
N PHE A 469 4.78 -17.22 -16.66
CA PHE A 469 5.52 -17.02 -15.42
C PHE A 469 6.45 -18.21 -15.17
N ARG A 470 7.65 -17.91 -14.67
CA ARG A 470 8.71 -18.91 -14.52
C ARG A 470 9.24 -18.95 -13.09
N PRO A 471 9.54 -20.15 -12.57
CA PRO A 471 10.18 -20.35 -11.26
C PRO A 471 11.41 -19.49 -11.00
N GLU A 472 12.24 -19.24 -12.01
CA GLU A 472 13.46 -18.43 -11.83
C GLU A 472 13.18 -16.93 -11.69
N ASP A 473 11.94 -16.49 -11.91
CA ASP A 473 11.52 -15.10 -12.05
C ASP A 473 11.29 -14.37 -10.72
N THR A 474 12.20 -14.61 -9.79
CA THR A 474 12.15 -14.20 -8.38
C THR A 474 12.24 -12.70 -8.12
N THR A 475 12.41 -11.86 -9.15
CA THR A 475 12.64 -10.42 -9.00
C THR A 475 11.49 -9.59 -9.58
N VAL A 476 10.31 -10.19 -9.76
CA VAL A 476 9.15 -9.56 -10.40
C VAL A 476 8.65 -8.32 -9.65
N THR A 477 8.79 -8.28 -8.33
CA THR A 477 8.36 -7.15 -7.48
C THR A 477 9.42 -6.07 -7.34
N ALA A 478 10.69 -6.37 -7.62
CA ALA A 478 11.77 -5.41 -7.42
C ALA A 478 11.61 -4.17 -8.31
N ILE A 479 11.89 -2.99 -7.73
CA ILE A 479 11.90 -1.73 -8.47
C ILE A 479 13.29 -1.46 -9.01
N VAL A 480 13.40 -1.21 -10.31
CA VAL A 480 14.63 -0.84 -11.02
C VAL A 480 14.48 0.52 -11.70
N SER A 481 15.59 1.07 -12.17
CA SER A 481 15.63 2.29 -13.00
C SER A 481 16.12 1.92 -14.41
N LEU A 482 16.14 2.89 -15.32
CA LEU A 482 16.86 2.73 -16.57
C LEU A 482 18.35 2.44 -16.27
N PRO A 483 19.03 1.58 -17.07
CA PRO A 483 20.46 1.34 -16.90
C PRO A 483 21.25 2.64 -16.88
N GLY A 484 21.83 2.94 -15.72
CA GLY A 484 22.52 4.20 -15.47
C GLY A 484 23.91 4.22 -16.08
N GLU A 485 24.35 5.41 -16.48
CA GLU A 485 25.77 5.63 -16.74
C GLU A 485 26.54 5.55 -15.40
N PRO A 486 27.77 5.01 -15.38
CA PRO A 486 28.51 4.81 -14.14
C PRO A 486 28.80 6.12 -13.38
N PHE A 487 28.83 7.26 -14.09
CA PHE A 487 29.08 8.57 -13.53
C PHE A 487 27.87 9.48 -13.79
N VAL A 488 27.06 9.63 -12.75
CA VAL A 488 25.93 10.56 -12.71
C VAL A 488 26.06 11.37 -11.43
N LYS A 489 25.90 12.68 -11.54
CA LYS A 489 26.05 13.60 -10.41
C LYS A 489 24.84 13.52 -9.48
N GLN A 490 25.14 13.54 -8.18
CA GLN A 490 24.14 13.60 -7.12
C GLN A 490 23.41 14.95 -7.12
N ARG A 491 22.08 14.91 -7.08
CA ARG A 491 21.19 16.04 -6.80
C ARG A 491 20.64 15.95 -5.36
N PRO A 492 20.01 17.02 -4.83
CA PRO A 492 19.38 16.99 -3.52
C PRO A 492 18.39 15.81 -3.38
N LEU A 493 18.37 15.19 -2.20
CA LEU A 493 17.48 14.08 -1.84
C LEU A 493 16.38 14.56 -0.89
N ASP A 494 15.84 15.74 -1.18
CA ASP A 494 14.78 16.32 -0.38
C ASP A 494 13.58 15.37 -0.36
N ARG A 495 13.07 15.02 0.83
CA ARG A 495 11.86 14.23 0.97
C ARG A 495 10.65 15.12 0.70
N PHE A 496 9.97 14.88 -0.42
CA PHE A 496 8.71 15.53 -0.76
C PHE A 496 7.55 14.70 -0.22
N ILE A 497 6.56 15.37 0.38
CA ILE A 497 5.28 14.74 0.70
C ILE A 497 4.48 14.74 -0.61
N LEU A 498 4.30 13.55 -1.19
CA LEU A 498 3.47 13.37 -2.37
C LEU A 498 2.08 12.94 -1.89
N ASN A 499 1.08 13.80 -2.08
CA ASN A 499 -0.32 13.48 -1.77
C ASN A 499 -0.94 12.63 -2.88
N ARG A 500 -0.32 11.48 -3.18
CA ARG A 500 -0.82 10.48 -4.13
C ARG A 500 -0.49 9.10 -3.60
N GLN A 501 -1.33 8.13 -3.92
CA GLN A 501 -0.99 6.74 -3.69
C GLN A 501 -0.11 6.22 -4.83
N SER A 502 0.98 5.54 -4.48
CA SER A 502 1.82 4.84 -5.44
C SER A 502 1.21 3.49 -5.79
N TYR A 503 1.31 3.11 -7.06
CA TYR A 503 0.91 1.77 -7.54
C TYR A 503 2.12 0.84 -7.77
N LEU A 504 3.33 1.24 -7.36
CA LEU A 504 4.51 0.39 -7.33
C LEU A 504 4.64 -0.34 -5.98
N PRO A 505 5.28 -1.52 -5.97
CA PRO A 505 5.28 -2.44 -4.81
C PRO A 505 6.08 -1.96 -3.59
N ASP A 506 6.77 -0.82 -3.64
CA ASP A 506 7.42 -0.24 -2.45
C ASP A 506 6.43 0.47 -1.53
N ALA A 507 5.23 0.80 -2.05
CA ALA A 507 4.10 1.30 -1.27
C ALA A 507 3.10 0.19 -0.87
N ALA A 508 3.41 -1.08 -1.16
CA ALA A 508 2.57 -2.24 -0.85
C ALA A 508 3.20 -3.09 0.26
N ALA A 509 2.35 -3.80 1.01
CA ALA A 509 2.77 -4.74 2.05
C ALA A 509 3.46 -5.97 1.44
N GLY A 510 4.59 -6.38 2.02
CA GLY A 510 5.26 -7.64 1.69
C GLY A 510 4.54 -8.88 2.22
N ILE A 511 5.25 -10.00 2.29
CA ILE A 511 4.69 -11.29 2.68
C ILE A 511 4.99 -11.54 4.16
N TYR A 512 4.07 -11.19 5.04
CA TYR A 512 4.11 -11.63 6.44
C TYR A 512 2.70 -11.99 6.94
N ALA A 513 2.54 -13.20 7.49
CA ALA A 513 1.28 -13.91 7.64
C ALA A 513 0.16 -13.20 8.46
N PRO A 514 -1.00 -12.86 7.85
CA PRO A 514 -1.28 -12.72 6.41
C PRO A 514 -0.82 -11.36 5.87
N GLY A 515 -0.38 -11.35 4.61
CA GLY A 515 -0.08 -10.10 3.91
C GLY A 515 -1.36 -9.28 3.71
N TRP A 516 -1.24 -8.01 3.33
CA TRP A 516 -2.39 -7.18 2.96
C TRP A 516 -2.65 -7.19 1.45
N ASP A 517 -1.56 -7.11 0.68
CA ASP A 517 -1.60 -7.02 -0.78
C ASP A 517 -1.46 -8.38 -1.46
N VAL A 518 -0.68 -9.28 -0.86
CA VAL A 518 -0.40 -10.61 -1.40
C VAL A 518 0.03 -11.56 -0.29
N SER A 519 -0.16 -12.85 -0.48
CA SER A 519 0.40 -13.91 0.36
C SER A 519 1.38 -14.76 -0.46
N PHE A 520 1.68 -15.97 -0.01
CA PHE A 520 2.40 -16.93 -0.82
C PHE A 520 1.83 -18.33 -0.67
N ASP A 521 2.06 -19.13 -1.71
CA ASP A 521 1.80 -20.56 -1.73
C ASP A 521 3.07 -21.29 -2.23
N ARG A 522 3.04 -22.62 -2.25
CA ARG A 522 4.20 -23.47 -2.53
C ARG A 522 3.85 -24.55 -3.56
N THR A 523 4.67 -24.81 -4.57
CA THR A 523 4.39 -25.96 -5.47
C THR A 523 4.56 -27.29 -4.73
N ASP A 524 4.10 -28.40 -5.31
CA ASP A 524 4.30 -29.73 -4.73
C ASP A 524 5.81 -30.09 -4.63
N GLU A 525 6.64 -29.50 -5.48
CA GLU A 525 8.12 -29.63 -5.44
C GLU A 525 8.78 -28.74 -4.39
N GLY A 526 8.01 -27.94 -3.64
CA GLY A 526 8.51 -27.12 -2.54
C GLY A 526 8.99 -25.72 -2.94
N LEU A 527 8.58 -25.21 -4.11
CA LEU A 527 8.94 -23.87 -4.55
C LEU A 527 7.89 -22.84 -4.12
N ASP A 528 8.31 -21.83 -3.34
CA ASP A 528 7.43 -20.72 -2.93
C ASP A 528 7.16 -19.77 -4.09
N PHE A 529 5.93 -19.26 -4.17
CA PHE A 529 5.48 -18.26 -5.14
C PHE A 529 4.41 -17.34 -4.54
N LEU A 530 4.34 -16.10 -5.04
CA LEU A 530 3.35 -15.10 -4.61
C LEU A 530 1.93 -15.54 -4.98
N ALA A 531 0.95 -15.35 -4.09
CA ALA A 531 -0.44 -15.68 -4.37
C ALA A 531 -1.41 -14.78 -3.60
N ALA A 532 -2.35 -14.13 -4.30
CA ALA A 532 -3.37 -13.31 -3.66
C ALA A 532 -4.51 -14.12 -3.01
N TYR A 533 -4.75 -15.36 -3.45
CA TYR A 533 -5.83 -16.20 -2.91
C TYR A 533 -5.58 -16.69 -1.47
N GLY A 534 -4.38 -16.50 -0.92
CA GLY A 534 -4.05 -16.80 0.48
C GLY A 534 -4.57 -15.76 1.49
N LEU A 535 -5.01 -14.60 0.99
CA LEU A 535 -5.63 -13.53 1.76
C LEU A 535 -7.07 -13.90 2.14
N GLY A 536 -7.58 -13.27 3.19
CA GLY A 536 -8.90 -13.49 3.78
C GLY A 536 -10.04 -13.43 2.78
N SER A 537 -11.09 -14.20 3.09
CA SER A 537 -12.25 -14.37 2.24
C SER A 537 -13.53 -14.00 2.99
N PRO A 538 -14.10 -12.81 2.73
CA PRO A 538 -13.53 -11.73 1.90
C PRO A 538 -12.43 -10.96 2.64
N PHE A 539 -11.68 -10.09 1.96
CA PHE A 539 -10.57 -9.33 2.55
C PHE A 539 -10.89 -8.56 3.85
N PRO A 540 -12.12 -8.08 4.12
CA PRO A 540 -12.43 -7.44 5.40
C PRO A 540 -12.20 -8.33 6.64
N GLU A 541 -12.20 -9.67 6.50
CA GLU A 541 -11.80 -10.57 7.59
C GLU A 541 -10.33 -10.38 7.98
N ASP A 542 -9.44 -10.27 6.99
CA ASP A 542 -8.03 -9.97 7.22
C ASP A 542 -7.87 -8.55 7.77
N SER A 543 -8.59 -7.57 7.19
CA SER A 543 -8.48 -6.17 7.64
C SER A 543 -8.76 -6.01 9.13
N LYS A 544 -9.77 -6.71 9.67
CA LYS A 544 -10.08 -6.70 11.11
C LYS A 544 -8.90 -7.18 11.95
N LEU A 545 -8.32 -8.30 11.55
CA LEU A 545 -7.31 -9.00 12.36
C LEU A 545 -5.95 -8.32 12.23
N CYS A 546 -5.54 -7.90 11.03
CA CYS A 546 -4.33 -7.09 10.81
C CYS A 546 -4.40 -5.75 11.56
N ALA A 547 -5.57 -5.10 11.58
CA ALA A 547 -5.75 -3.86 12.32
C ALA A 547 -5.67 -4.07 13.84
N ALA A 548 -6.30 -5.14 14.35
CA ALA A 548 -6.30 -5.45 15.77
C ALA A 548 -4.90 -5.87 16.30
N LEU A 549 -4.04 -6.42 15.44
CA LEU A 549 -2.66 -6.83 15.75
C LEU A 549 -1.66 -5.66 15.78
N SER A 550 -2.09 -4.46 16.18
CA SER A 550 -1.24 -3.28 16.40
C SER A 550 -0.68 -2.65 15.11
N ALA A 551 -1.54 -2.44 14.11
CA ALA A 551 -1.14 -2.01 12.76
C ALA A 551 -0.08 -2.94 12.15
N PHE A 552 -0.48 -4.20 11.94
CA PHE A 552 0.39 -5.27 11.42
C PHE A 552 1.11 -4.87 10.12
N TRP A 553 0.47 -4.00 9.34
CA TRP A 553 1.02 -3.34 8.16
C TRP A 553 0.88 -1.81 8.27
N PRO A 554 1.92 -1.09 8.73
CA PRO A 554 1.78 0.28 9.21
C PRO A 554 1.37 1.30 8.14
N ALA A 555 1.65 1.05 6.85
CA ALA A 555 1.25 1.95 5.76
C ALA A 555 -0.10 1.61 5.11
N VAL A 556 -0.81 0.56 5.54
CA VAL A 556 -2.08 0.17 4.90
C VAL A 556 -3.17 -0.24 5.91
N SER A 557 -2.78 -0.70 7.11
CA SER A 557 -3.67 -1.21 8.14
C SER A 557 -3.71 -0.26 9.35
N PRO A 558 -4.85 0.40 9.63
CA PRO A 558 -5.05 1.21 10.83
C PRO A 558 -4.83 0.42 12.12
N ASP A 559 -4.34 1.06 13.18
CA ASP A 559 -4.17 0.43 14.51
C ASP A 559 -5.51 0.42 15.27
N ALA A 560 -6.20 -0.72 15.19
CA ALA A 560 -7.49 -0.91 15.86
C ALA A 560 -7.35 -1.41 17.32
N ALA A 561 -6.15 -1.40 17.93
CA ALA A 561 -5.99 -1.77 19.34
C ALA A 561 -6.78 -0.85 20.29
N ARG A 562 -7.12 0.36 19.82
CA ARG A 562 -8.02 1.28 20.54
C ARG A 562 -9.50 0.94 20.37
N THR A 563 -9.90 0.20 19.34
CA THR A 563 -11.31 -0.06 18.98
C THR A 563 -11.91 -1.17 19.84
N PHE A 564 -11.12 -2.19 20.18
CA PHE A 564 -11.57 -3.38 20.91
C PHE A 564 -11.08 -3.40 22.36
N GLU A 565 -11.65 -4.30 23.17
CA GLU A 565 -11.19 -4.51 24.53
C GLU A 565 -9.68 -4.86 24.58
N PRO A 566 -8.94 -4.46 25.62
CA PRO A 566 -7.51 -4.76 25.70
C PRO A 566 -7.23 -6.26 25.58
N MET A 567 -6.47 -6.62 24.55
CA MET A 567 -6.10 -8.01 24.27
C MET A 567 -4.65 -8.29 24.64
N ARG A 568 -4.42 -9.52 25.09
CA ARG A 568 -3.09 -9.96 25.45
C ARG A 568 -2.18 -9.91 24.22
N SER A 569 -1.02 -9.28 24.38
CA SER A 569 -0.01 -9.13 23.35
C SER A 569 -0.36 -8.17 22.20
N TRP A 570 -1.46 -7.40 22.27
CA TRP A 570 -1.89 -6.46 21.21
C TRP A 570 -1.90 -5.01 21.75
N PRO A 571 -0.73 -4.42 22.04
CA PRO A 571 -0.63 -3.05 22.51
C PRO A 571 -0.86 -2.04 21.38
N THR A 572 -1.25 -0.82 21.71
CA THR A 572 -1.27 0.25 20.71
C THR A 572 0.16 0.62 20.29
N VAL A 573 0.41 0.68 18.99
CA VAL A 573 1.69 1.06 18.38
C VAL A 573 1.59 2.44 17.73
N SER A 574 0.60 2.65 16.88
CA SER A 574 0.36 3.92 16.19
C SER A 574 -1.08 4.35 16.44
N PRO A 575 -1.37 5.04 17.54
CA PRO A 575 -2.74 5.32 17.95
C PRO A 575 -3.50 6.08 16.85
N LEU A 576 -4.65 5.55 16.45
CA LEU A 576 -5.68 6.34 15.76
C LEU A 576 -6.22 7.40 16.72
N THR A 577 -6.64 8.56 16.21
CA THR A 577 -7.22 9.65 17.01
C THR A 577 -8.67 9.36 17.41
N ASP A 578 -9.17 10.09 18.40
CA ASP A 578 -10.57 10.00 18.84
C ASP A 578 -11.57 10.25 17.70
N ALA A 579 -11.19 11.05 16.70
CA ALA A 579 -12.01 11.29 15.51
C ALA A 579 -11.97 10.10 14.53
N GLU A 580 -10.78 9.56 14.28
CA GLU A 580 -10.57 8.41 13.36
C GLU A 580 -11.27 7.13 13.82
N ILE A 581 -11.54 6.98 15.13
CA ILE A 581 -12.30 5.86 15.69
C ILE A 581 -13.74 6.25 16.12
N GLY A 582 -14.23 7.42 15.73
CA GLY A 582 -15.62 7.83 16.01
C GLY A 582 -15.98 7.97 17.50
N GLN A 583 -15.00 8.23 18.38
CA GLN A 583 -15.28 8.70 19.75
C GLN A 583 -15.75 10.16 19.75
N THR A 584 -15.20 10.95 18.83
CA THR A 584 -15.64 12.32 18.56
C THR A 584 -15.99 12.44 17.09
N GLY A 585 -17.21 12.87 16.77
CA GLY A 585 -17.73 12.75 15.41
C GLY A 585 -18.23 11.33 15.13
N GLU A 586 -18.96 11.16 14.03
CA GLU A 586 -19.69 9.92 13.70
C GLU A 586 -19.04 9.17 12.52
N LEU A 587 -17.70 9.18 12.45
CA LEU A 587 -16.95 8.68 11.27
C LEU A 587 -15.78 7.76 11.65
N PRO A 588 -16.02 6.61 12.33
CA PRO A 588 -14.98 5.60 12.53
C PRO A 588 -14.56 4.98 11.19
N TRP A 589 -13.26 4.79 10.97
CA TRP A 589 -12.70 4.29 9.70
C TRP A 589 -13.26 2.92 9.25
N ASP A 590 -13.64 2.07 10.20
CA ASP A 590 -14.13 0.70 10.01
C ASP A 590 -15.63 0.53 10.32
N GLY A 591 -16.33 1.61 10.66
CA GLY A 591 -17.71 1.55 11.12
C GLY A 591 -17.90 1.15 12.59
N VAL A 592 -16.81 1.01 13.37
CA VAL A 592 -16.84 0.56 14.77
C VAL A 592 -16.44 1.71 15.70
N PRO A 593 -17.32 2.13 16.62
CA PRO A 593 -16.99 3.24 17.51
C PRO A 593 -15.95 2.81 18.56
N GLY A 594 -15.04 3.73 18.86
CA GLY A 594 -14.06 3.56 19.92
C GLY A 594 -14.65 3.61 21.34
N PRO A 595 -13.81 3.41 22.36
CA PRO A 595 -14.24 3.16 23.73
C PRO A 595 -14.95 4.34 24.37
N ARG A 596 -15.82 4.08 25.35
CA ARG A 596 -16.53 5.13 26.07
C ARG A 596 -16.46 4.92 27.57
N LEU A 597 -16.35 6.01 28.33
CA LEU A 597 -16.49 5.93 29.78
C LEU A 597 -17.96 5.73 30.14
N VAL A 598 -18.25 4.68 30.91
CA VAL A 598 -19.58 4.39 31.45
C VAL A 598 -19.53 4.49 32.97
N GLN A 599 -20.46 5.26 33.53
CA GLN A 599 -20.62 5.38 34.97
C GLN A 599 -21.62 4.34 35.46
N LEU A 600 -21.15 3.36 36.22
CA LEU A 600 -21.98 2.41 36.96
C LEU A 600 -22.24 2.95 38.38
N PRO A 601 -23.23 2.41 39.12
CA PRO A 601 -23.57 2.90 40.47
C PRO A 601 -22.41 2.89 41.47
N ASP A 602 -21.48 1.95 41.34
CA ASP A 602 -20.39 1.69 42.29
C ASP A 602 -18.99 2.02 41.72
N ARG A 603 -18.84 2.13 40.41
CA ARG A 603 -17.54 2.35 39.74
C ARG A 603 -17.68 2.94 38.35
N GLN A 604 -16.57 3.40 37.80
CA GLN A 604 -16.44 3.77 36.39
C GLN A 604 -15.75 2.65 35.62
N VAL A 605 -16.22 2.35 34.41
CA VAL A 605 -15.62 1.37 33.50
C VAL A 605 -15.43 1.98 32.12
N VAL A 606 -14.57 1.36 31.31
CA VAL A 606 -14.49 1.64 29.88
C VAL A 606 -15.32 0.60 29.14
N GLU A 607 -16.24 1.02 28.30
CA GLU A 607 -17.03 0.17 27.43
C GLU A 607 -16.42 0.10 26.03
N TYR A 608 -16.27 -1.11 25.51
CA TYR A 608 -15.81 -1.44 24.16
C TYR A 608 -16.85 -2.27 23.42
N GLU A 609 -16.78 -2.26 22.08
CA GLU A 609 -17.36 -3.35 21.27
C GLU A 609 -16.51 -4.61 21.47
N ALA A 610 -17.18 -5.75 21.67
CA ALA A 610 -16.53 -7.04 21.82
C ALA A 610 -16.01 -7.53 20.46
N ILE A 611 -14.71 -7.78 20.35
CA ILE A 611 -14.11 -8.20 19.06
C ILE A 611 -14.83 -9.39 18.42
N ASP A 612 -15.29 -10.36 19.21
CA ASP A 612 -15.99 -11.56 18.71
C ASP A 612 -17.33 -11.26 18.03
N HIS A 613 -17.94 -10.10 18.30
CA HIS A 613 -19.23 -9.71 17.74
C HIS A 613 -19.11 -8.63 16.65
N VAL A 614 -17.90 -8.09 16.45
CA VAL A 614 -17.65 -7.09 15.41
C VAL A 614 -17.46 -7.80 14.06
N ASP A 615 -18.25 -7.38 13.07
CA ASP A 615 -18.27 -7.99 11.74
C ASP A 615 -17.95 -6.97 10.65
N TYR A 616 -16.71 -7.00 10.16
CA TYR A 616 -16.25 -6.11 9.10
C TYR A 616 -16.90 -6.41 7.76
N VAL A 617 -17.34 -7.66 7.50
CA VAL A 617 -18.11 -7.98 6.29
C VAL A 617 -19.47 -7.30 6.34
N THR A 618 -20.14 -7.34 7.50
CA THR A 618 -21.40 -6.59 7.69
C THR A 618 -21.20 -5.09 7.56
N ASN A 619 -20.09 -4.54 8.08
CA ASN A 619 -19.78 -3.12 7.92
C ASN A 619 -19.50 -2.75 6.45
N ALA A 620 -18.81 -3.61 5.70
CA ALA A 620 -18.58 -3.44 4.27
C ALA A 620 -19.89 -3.49 3.46
N LEU A 621 -20.79 -4.44 3.76
CA LEU A 621 -22.13 -4.53 3.15
C LEU A 621 -23.00 -3.31 3.45
N GLN A 622 -22.72 -2.60 4.54
CA GLN A 622 -23.42 -1.38 4.96
C GLN A 622 -22.71 -0.09 4.52
N GLY A 623 -21.61 -0.19 3.76
CA GLY A 623 -20.87 0.97 3.27
C GLY A 623 -20.22 1.81 4.38
N LYS A 624 -19.82 1.18 5.50
CA LYS A 624 -19.35 1.92 6.68
C LYS A 624 -17.85 2.25 6.71
N PHE A 625 -17.05 1.63 5.84
CA PHE A 625 -15.63 1.92 5.77
C PHE A 625 -15.38 3.32 5.23
N THR A 626 -14.30 3.95 5.69
CA THR A 626 -13.90 5.28 5.26
C THR A 626 -12.41 5.49 5.45
N LEU A 627 -11.80 6.20 4.51
CA LEU A 627 -10.42 6.69 4.59
C LEU A 627 -10.35 8.21 4.78
N ALA A 628 -11.47 8.89 5.01
CA ALA A 628 -11.56 10.35 5.00
C ALA A 628 -10.65 11.03 6.04
N LEU A 629 -10.43 10.38 7.20
CA LEU A 629 -9.52 10.87 8.24
C LEU A 629 -8.16 10.17 8.21
N THR A 630 -8.14 8.84 8.10
CA THR A 630 -6.89 8.06 8.09
C THR A 630 -6.04 8.37 6.86
N GLY A 631 -6.64 8.65 5.70
CA GLY A 631 -5.93 9.05 4.50
C GLY A 631 -5.26 10.43 4.57
N GLN A 632 -5.48 11.20 5.64
CA GLN A 632 -4.75 12.45 5.89
C GLN A 632 -3.44 12.22 6.68
N VAL A 633 -3.19 10.98 7.13
CA VAL A 633 -1.99 10.61 7.88
C VAL A 633 -0.86 10.35 6.90
N ASP A 634 0.04 11.33 6.79
CA ASP A 634 1.28 11.17 6.04
C ASP A 634 2.34 10.37 6.84
N VAL A 635 3.45 10.04 6.18
CA VAL A 635 4.59 9.35 6.81
C VAL A 635 5.08 10.06 8.07
N ARG A 636 5.15 11.39 8.10
CA ARG A 636 5.67 12.15 9.24
C ARG A 636 4.74 12.08 10.44
N GLU A 637 3.43 12.18 10.20
CA GLU A 637 2.42 12.02 11.23
C GLU A 637 2.46 10.60 11.80
N TYR A 638 2.58 9.59 10.94
CA TYR A 638 2.69 8.20 11.38
C TYR A 638 3.94 7.96 12.23
N GLU A 639 5.12 8.40 11.78
CA GLU A 639 6.38 8.34 12.53
C GLU A 639 6.24 9.02 13.91
N ALA A 640 5.60 10.19 13.96
CA ALA A 640 5.39 10.93 15.20
C ALA A 640 4.47 10.19 16.18
N ARG A 641 3.40 9.54 15.70
CA ARG A 641 2.48 8.72 16.50
C ARG A 641 3.19 7.52 17.11
N VAL A 642 3.97 6.78 16.31
CA VAL A 642 4.73 5.60 16.77
C VAL A 642 5.74 5.98 17.86
N LEU A 643 6.57 7.00 17.64
CA LEU A 643 7.56 7.43 18.63
C LEU A 643 6.91 7.93 19.90
N THR A 644 5.86 8.74 19.76
CA THR A 644 5.15 9.29 20.90
C THR A 644 4.52 8.18 21.74
N MET A 645 3.95 7.16 21.13
CA MET A 645 3.39 6.01 21.85
C MET A 645 4.46 5.21 22.60
N ALA A 646 5.63 4.97 21.97
CA ALA A 646 6.77 4.35 22.65
C ALA A 646 7.21 5.17 23.88
N TYR A 647 7.32 6.49 23.75
CA TYR A 647 7.68 7.37 24.86
C TYR A 647 6.63 7.44 25.97
N VAL A 648 5.34 7.29 25.64
CA VAL A 648 4.29 7.12 26.64
C VAL A 648 4.53 5.85 27.44
N TYR A 649 4.81 4.72 26.80
CA TYR A 649 5.15 3.47 27.51
C TYR A 649 6.38 3.60 28.40
N HIS A 650 7.43 4.24 27.88
CA HIS A 650 8.64 4.55 28.65
C HIS A 650 8.32 5.38 29.91
N ALA A 651 7.53 6.45 29.77
CA ALA A 651 7.10 7.28 30.90
C ALA A 651 6.22 6.54 31.92
N LEU A 652 5.49 5.51 31.47
CA LEU A 652 4.73 4.61 32.34
C LEU A 652 5.60 3.55 33.05
N GLY A 653 6.90 3.51 32.78
CA GLY A 653 7.89 2.64 33.41
C GLY A 653 8.23 1.37 32.60
N ILE A 654 7.78 1.30 31.34
CA ILE A 654 8.09 0.20 30.42
C ILE A 654 9.24 0.67 29.53
N GLU A 655 10.45 0.66 30.08
CA GLU A 655 11.65 1.17 29.41
C GLU A 655 12.25 0.09 28.51
N GLU A 656 12.26 0.32 27.20
CA GLU A 656 12.70 -0.64 26.17
C GLU A 656 14.12 -1.18 26.42
N GLU A 657 15.02 -0.33 26.89
CA GLU A 657 16.43 -0.66 27.16
C GLU A 657 16.59 -1.74 28.25
N LYS A 658 15.59 -1.90 29.13
CA LYS A 658 15.58 -2.98 30.14
C LYS A 658 15.25 -4.34 29.55
N TYR A 659 14.56 -4.38 28.40
CA TYR A 659 14.17 -5.61 27.72
C TYR A 659 15.18 -6.02 26.65
N PHE A 660 15.74 -5.03 25.95
CA PHE A 660 16.69 -5.19 24.85
C PHE A 660 18.05 -4.54 25.15
N PRO A 661 18.83 -5.05 26.13
CA PRO A 661 20.21 -4.64 26.33
C PRO A 661 21.07 -4.99 25.09
N PRO A 662 22.13 -4.22 24.80
CA PRO A 662 23.00 -4.47 23.65
C PRO A 662 23.62 -5.88 23.65
N GLY A 663 23.75 -6.47 22.45
CA GLY A 663 24.46 -7.75 22.26
C GLY A 663 23.62 -9.01 22.50
N GLN A 664 22.30 -8.92 22.43
CA GLN A 664 21.39 -10.07 22.47
C GLN A 664 21.36 -10.84 21.15
N SER A 665 20.97 -12.12 21.21
CA SER A 665 20.66 -12.91 20.02
C SER A 665 19.19 -12.78 19.61
N GLU A 666 18.87 -13.07 18.35
CA GLU A 666 17.49 -13.03 17.82
C GLU A 666 16.50 -13.83 18.67
N ALA A 667 16.90 -14.98 19.21
CA ALA A 667 16.05 -15.79 20.08
C ALA A 667 15.75 -15.09 21.42
N GLN A 668 16.72 -14.35 21.97
CA GLN A 668 16.54 -13.56 23.19
C GLN A 668 15.65 -12.34 22.92
N ASP A 669 15.82 -11.70 21.77
CA ASP A 669 14.97 -10.59 21.32
C ASP A 669 13.52 -11.04 21.13
N ALA A 670 13.28 -12.21 20.55
CA ALA A 670 11.92 -12.76 20.39
C ALA A 670 11.24 -13.00 21.76
N GLU A 671 11.97 -13.52 22.74
CA GLU A 671 11.46 -13.69 24.10
C GLU A 671 11.22 -12.35 24.80
N ALA A 672 12.15 -11.40 24.63
CA ALA A 672 12.04 -10.04 25.17
C ALA A 672 10.85 -9.29 24.60
N PHE A 673 10.60 -9.42 23.30
CA PHE A 673 9.42 -8.89 22.61
C PHE A 673 8.13 -9.41 23.27
N GLY A 674 8.04 -10.73 23.49
CA GLY A 674 6.90 -11.32 24.19
C GLY A 674 6.68 -10.71 25.58
N ARG A 675 7.74 -10.47 26.36
CA ARG A 675 7.63 -9.86 27.70
C ARG A 675 7.20 -8.39 27.65
N ILE A 676 7.84 -7.57 26.81
CA ILE A 676 7.54 -6.12 26.76
C ILE A 676 6.13 -5.86 26.22
N VAL A 677 5.71 -6.60 25.19
CA VAL A 677 4.37 -6.44 24.60
C VAL A 677 3.29 -6.86 25.60
N ASN A 678 3.53 -7.90 26.41
CA ASN A 678 2.62 -8.24 27.51
C ASN A 678 2.52 -7.10 28.55
N GLU A 679 3.62 -6.40 28.88
CA GLU A 679 3.55 -5.21 29.77
C GLU A 679 2.83 -4.03 29.12
N LYS A 680 3.11 -3.73 27.83
CA LYS A 680 2.44 -2.67 27.07
C LYS A 680 0.93 -2.93 26.98
N SER A 681 0.52 -4.18 26.76
CA SER A 681 -0.90 -4.57 26.63
C SER A 681 -1.73 -4.39 27.91
N LYS A 682 -1.09 -4.20 29.09
CA LYS A 682 -1.79 -3.88 30.34
C LYS A 682 -2.38 -2.46 30.37
N TRP A 683 -2.04 -1.64 29.38
CA TRP A 683 -2.45 -0.26 29.25
C TRP A 683 -3.32 -0.09 28.01
N GLY A 684 -4.50 0.50 28.18
CA GLY A 684 -5.34 0.95 27.07
C GLY A 684 -5.23 2.46 26.85
N VAL A 685 -5.43 2.89 25.61
CA VAL A 685 -5.52 4.31 25.23
C VAL A 685 -7.00 4.70 25.14
N LEU A 686 -7.50 5.40 26.15
CA LEU A 686 -8.89 5.85 26.20
C LEU A 686 -9.12 7.05 25.28
N SER A 687 -8.20 8.01 25.23
CA SER A 687 -8.25 9.19 24.36
C SER A 687 -6.86 9.50 23.79
N PHE A 688 -6.80 9.82 22.51
CA PHE A 688 -5.62 10.31 21.79
C PHE A 688 -6.02 11.41 20.81
N ARG A 689 -5.44 12.59 20.97
CA ARG A 689 -5.70 13.75 20.10
C ARG A 689 -4.53 14.72 20.07
N GLU A 690 -4.40 15.45 18.98
CA GLU A 690 -3.57 16.66 18.93
C GLU A 690 -4.20 17.75 19.80
N VAL A 691 -3.35 18.54 20.48
CA VAL A 691 -3.80 19.67 21.33
C VAL A 691 -3.18 20.98 20.91
N THR A 692 -3.93 22.05 21.08
CA THR A 692 -3.43 23.40 20.81
C THR A 692 -2.70 23.97 22.02
N PRO A 693 -1.68 24.85 21.83
CA PRO A 693 -0.98 25.50 22.95
C PRO A 693 -1.87 26.36 23.86
N THR A 694 -3.10 26.65 23.43
CA THR A 694 -4.10 27.42 24.16
C THR A 694 -4.96 26.59 25.11
N GLU A 695 -4.86 25.26 25.09
CA GLU A 695 -5.65 24.41 25.97
C GLU A 695 -5.26 24.58 27.45
N THR A 696 -6.26 24.77 28.30
CA THR A 696 -6.08 25.08 29.72
C THR A 696 -5.36 23.96 30.46
N GLU A 697 -5.71 22.68 30.25
CA GLU A 697 -5.05 21.55 30.91
C GLU A 697 -3.54 21.47 30.55
N LEU A 698 -3.17 21.79 29.31
CA LEU A 698 -1.77 21.85 28.87
C LEU A 698 -1.05 23.05 29.51
N GLN A 699 -1.68 24.22 29.59
CA GLN A 699 -1.09 25.40 30.24
C GLN A 699 -0.84 25.15 31.73
N GLU A 700 -1.77 24.49 32.42
CA GLU A 700 -1.62 24.06 33.80
C GLU A 700 -0.46 23.08 33.96
N ALA A 701 -0.39 22.04 33.12
CA ALA A 701 0.70 21.07 33.15
C ALA A 701 2.08 21.72 32.97
N GLN A 702 2.21 22.62 32.00
CA GLN A 702 3.46 23.33 31.72
C GLN A 702 3.84 24.30 32.84
N THR A 703 2.85 25.00 33.41
CA THR A 703 3.07 25.93 34.54
C THR A 703 3.52 25.17 35.77
N PHE A 704 2.86 24.07 36.10
CA PHE A 704 3.16 23.27 37.28
C PHE A 704 4.55 22.62 37.21
N THR A 705 4.90 22.07 36.05
CA THR A 705 6.19 21.39 35.85
C THR A 705 7.34 22.34 35.53
N GLY A 706 7.04 23.60 35.18
CA GLY A 706 8.02 24.57 34.67
C GLY A 706 8.60 24.19 33.30
N GLN A 707 8.01 23.20 32.61
CA GLN A 707 8.48 22.69 31.33
C GLN A 707 7.52 23.11 30.22
N ARG A 708 8.07 23.62 29.11
CA ARG A 708 7.28 24.03 27.95
C ARG A 708 7.47 23.04 26.82
N LEU A 709 6.35 22.49 26.36
CA LEU A 709 6.27 21.64 25.18
C LEU A 709 6.27 22.50 23.91
N ARG A 710 6.81 21.98 22.81
CA ARG A 710 6.98 22.73 21.55
C ARG A 710 6.63 21.90 20.32
N GLY A 711 6.21 22.56 19.24
CA GLY A 711 5.82 21.88 18.02
C GLY A 711 4.45 21.24 18.15
N LYS A 712 4.26 20.10 17.50
CA LYS A 712 3.04 19.30 17.58
C LYS A 712 2.99 18.60 18.92
N ILE A 713 1.88 18.75 19.65
CA ILE A 713 1.70 18.19 20.99
C ILE A 713 0.50 17.26 20.96
N TYR A 714 0.69 16.06 21.49
CA TYR A 714 -0.38 15.08 21.63
C TYR A 714 -0.80 14.96 23.08
N ARG A 715 -2.11 14.83 23.32
CA ARG A 715 -2.67 14.43 24.62
C ARG A 715 -3.08 12.97 24.57
N PHE A 716 -2.63 12.24 25.58
CA PHE A 716 -3.05 10.88 25.86
C PHE A 716 -3.87 10.83 27.13
N GLU A 717 -4.87 9.97 27.11
CA GLU A 717 -5.50 9.45 28.31
C GLU A 717 -5.33 7.95 28.35
N MET A 718 -4.34 7.51 29.12
CA MET A 718 -4.03 6.10 29.32
C MET A 718 -4.81 5.59 30.52
N TYR A 719 -5.11 4.29 30.52
CA TYR A 719 -5.58 3.63 31.72
C TYR A 719 -4.99 2.23 31.85
N ARG A 720 -4.70 1.82 33.09
CA ARG A 720 -4.30 0.44 33.38
C ARG A 720 -5.56 -0.38 33.55
N HIS A 721 -5.76 -1.36 32.69
CA HIS A 721 -6.99 -2.15 32.73
C HIS A 721 -6.96 -3.20 33.84
N GLY A 722 -8.14 -3.48 34.38
CA GLY A 722 -8.39 -4.54 35.33
C GLY A 722 -9.16 -5.69 34.71
N ASN A 723 -10.13 -6.20 35.45
CA ASN A 723 -10.98 -7.29 34.99
C ASN A 723 -11.87 -6.82 33.83
N ILE A 724 -12.03 -7.69 32.83
CA ILE A 724 -12.97 -7.51 31.72
C ILE A 724 -14.22 -8.33 32.04
N THR A 725 -15.39 -7.72 31.87
CA THR A 725 -16.70 -8.35 32.15
C THR A 725 -17.66 -8.09 31.01
N THR A 726 -18.59 -9.02 30.79
CA THR A 726 -19.64 -8.89 29.77
C THR A 726 -20.93 -8.38 30.43
N PRO A 727 -21.49 -7.24 29.99
CA PRO A 727 -22.78 -6.76 30.47
C PRO A 727 -23.94 -7.52 29.81
N GLU A 728 -25.19 -7.07 30.02
CA GLU A 728 -26.37 -7.70 29.41
C GLU A 728 -26.31 -7.68 27.87
N ASP A 729 -25.83 -6.59 27.27
CA ASP A 729 -25.50 -6.58 25.84
C ASP A 729 -24.17 -7.32 25.63
N VAL A 730 -24.30 -8.56 25.16
CA VAL A 730 -23.17 -9.48 24.95
C VAL A 730 -22.17 -8.99 23.90
N ARG A 731 -22.56 -8.03 23.07
CA ARG A 731 -21.70 -7.38 22.07
C ARG A 731 -20.79 -6.33 22.69
N LYS A 732 -20.96 -6.02 23.97
CA LYS A 732 -20.13 -5.06 24.71
C LYS A 732 -19.15 -5.75 25.65
N ARG A 733 -18.11 -5.02 26.04
CA ARG A 733 -17.20 -5.39 27.13
C ARG A 733 -17.03 -4.21 28.07
N TRP A 734 -17.16 -4.45 29.36
CA TRP A 734 -16.82 -3.49 30.41
C TRP A 734 -15.46 -3.82 31.00
N VAL A 735 -14.55 -2.87 30.88
CA VAL A 735 -13.17 -2.97 31.31
C VAL A 735 -12.98 -2.11 32.55
N GLU A 736 -12.55 -2.73 33.64
CA GLU A 736 -12.24 -2.04 34.89
C GLU A 736 -11.05 -1.09 34.72
N ILE A 737 -11.15 0.09 35.32
CA ILE A 737 -10.07 1.07 35.39
C ILE A 737 -9.36 0.94 36.73
N ARG A 738 -8.09 0.50 36.72
CA ARG A 738 -7.28 0.42 37.95
C ARG A 738 -6.51 1.70 38.24
N GLU A 739 -6.15 2.42 37.19
CA GLU A 739 -5.35 3.64 37.24
C GLU A 739 -5.59 4.42 35.94
N ARG A 740 -5.67 5.75 36.03
CA ARG A 740 -5.69 6.65 34.85
C ARG A 740 -4.44 7.52 34.82
N VAL A 741 -3.94 7.78 33.63
CA VAL A 741 -2.79 8.66 33.43
C VAL A 741 -3.07 9.59 32.26
N THR A 742 -3.02 10.89 32.52
CA THR A 742 -3.07 11.91 31.47
C THR A 742 -1.65 12.30 31.11
N LEU A 743 -1.32 12.32 29.82
CA LEU A 743 0.01 12.71 29.33
C LEU A 743 -0.09 13.76 28.21
N PHE A 744 0.87 14.68 28.18
CA PHE A 744 1.15 15.54 27.04
C PHE A 744 2.56 15.26 26.53
N VAL A 745 2.70 15.10 25.21
CA VAL A 745 3.97 14.69 24.59
C VAL A 745 4.28 15.54 23.35
N ASP A 746 5.52 16.02 23.24
CA ASP A 746 6.02 16.86 22.14
C ASP A 746 7.15 16.18 21.34
N GLY A 747 7.08 14.85 21.25
CA GLY A 747 8.18 13.98 20.86
C GLY A 747 9.01 13.61 22.09
N LEU A 748 9.97 14.44 22.51
CA LEU A 748 10.99 14.01 23.48
C LEU A 748 10.65 14.27 24.96
N ARG A 749 9.61 15.05 25.26
CA ARG A 749 9.24 15.36 26.64
C ARG A 749 7.84 14.90 26.93
N VAL A 750 7.66 14.34 28.12
CA VAL A 750 6.37 13.88 28.60
C VAL A 750 6.03 14.62 29.88
N LEU A 751 4.90 15.32 29.88
CA LEU A 751 4.26 15.81 31.10
C LEU A 751 3.16 14.82 31.45
N MET A 752 3.15 14.28 32.67
CA MET A 752 2.17 13.26 33.05
C MET A 752 1.56 13.52 34.42
N LYS A 753 0.33 13.05 34.60
CA LYS A 753 -0.44 13.13 35.85
C LYS A 753 -1.17 11.81 36.04
N ARG A 754 -0.93 11.14 37.17
CA ARG A 754 -1.64 9.91 37.56
C ARG A 754 -2.86 10.26 38.40
N ASP A 755 -4.04 9.78 37.99
CA ASP A 755 -5.33 10.06 38.59
C ASP A 755 -5.54 11.56 38.91
N SER A 756 -5.89 11.88 40.16
CA SER A 756 -6.03 13.26 40.67
C SER A 756 -4.74 13.80 41.29
N GLY A 757 -3.61 13.18 40.98
CA GLY A 757 -2.28 13.57 41.47
C GLY A 757 -1.75 14.87 40.85
N VAL A 758 -0.46 15.11 41.08
CA VAL A 758 0.25 16.29 40.56
C VAL A 758 0.90 16.01 39.21
N TRP A 759 1.11 17.06 38.42
CA TRP A 759 1.87 16.96 37.18
C TRP A 759 3.36 16.73 37.45
N GLU A 760 3.95 15.79 36.74
CA GLU A 760 5.39 15.55 36.72
C GLU A 760 5.93 15.63 35.29
N SER A 761 7.21 15.98 35.15
CA SER A 761 7.92 15.90 33.88
C SER A 761 8.80 14.66 33.88
N LYS A 762 8.70 13.87 32.81
CA LYS A 762 9.66 12.82 32.49
C LYS A 762 10.48 13.25 31.28
N ASN A 763 11.78 12.96 31.35
CA ASN A 763 12.66 13.02 30.21
C ASN A 763 12.84 11.58 29.72
N VAL A 764 12.35 11.29 28.52
CA VAL A 764 12.35 9.94 27.93
C VAL A 764 13.58 9.71 27.04
N ARG A 765 14.58 10.60 27.14
CA ARG A 765 15.92 10.39 26.59
C ARG A 765 16.83 9.79 27.67
N GLY A 766 17.23 8.53 27.47
CA GLY A 766 18.45 7.95 28.04
C GLY A 766 19.70 8.51 27.35
#